data_AF-A0AAI9WHV7-F1
#
_entry.id   AF-A0AAI9WHV7-F1
#
_cell.length_a   1.000
_cell.length_b   1.000
_cell.length_c   1.000
_cell.angle_alpha   90.00
_cell.angle_beta   90.00
_cell.angle_gamma   90.00
#
_symmetry.space_group_name_H-M   'P 1'
#
loop_
_entity.id
_entity.type
_entity.pdbx_description
1 polymer ?
#
loop_
_entity_poly.entity_id
_entity_poly.type
_entity_poly.pdbx_seq_one_letter_code
_entity_poly.pdbx_strand_id
1 'polypeptide(L)'
;MEKCIYIVLFLLGSLVLGSCEDDCSAVAEGDNQKNVIQLSIVGMQDVQVRGIASEWQNEISFYTLFVYRGDNLKSTPVYYQDGNSRAILGNSTASPLLKFTDDFTPQTNDRVYVLLNASVGNSSISEEDLQKAKVSPIQGLSDSGNFYMCFSGSLVWKENASNLCVMDRRMAAVRVNLSSGINKTINKIVCYNEPRYISLFNGDDIYTEVGELSYAYTLSSLGISSAETLISEYRCSDHTAMSGGKTLQETVFSPQRMGVIIIVEDNVTNKEEYYRLDFYDKVAGKYIDVKHGCRYTFNISSVRSDGYSYVEDAVNMPGSNLEYTVSVDNSWTGVYEYNGQYQMNFSRGAVELLSEISDPVSLVNVDLYNNDSDEALLDKLIFRSIRVVQPDKETTMPTSNLQLWRYDEKIENVIKVDNNYAYNDNRSQRIDWLSGDIYSWKFYCTTGKGFDGGYLEVKMGNMTRYIPISEIGTSNVLDEEGTSNCYIVSPYAGKYSFDATVMGVGVRGIIDVGTFRDADDNLLTQAGGAEIHPKSAKLIWQDMEGLITQVAFNSTTNRVEFVKGTGSGNALIAVYDDNDPNAENAKCLWSWHIWCTEQPEEQKYVIPTNDRTYSGKQYYVLDRNLGATSVQTNSIKSVGLHYQWGRKDPMIGKVSLTEGKDALVYNVRDKQIELENVVMNPNVSGLQYAIQNPEKFIECILHGSMEDRYNDTWIPYSEELYNLWGVPVQDYKVEAVKTIYDPCPLGYMVPQTDFAASFYKSGVGSELDNLYYDSSMSYENNMGYCFYYDAERRKKAYYPATSAKVAKNTFYFLTDGYYWTSCPQKWATPSNDGSMAWAECLMFTSSEIELSAYTGSWDAAQSVRCVRE
;
A
#
# COMPACT_ATOMS: atom_id res chain seq x y z
N MET A 1 -12.57 -6.62 82.39
CA MET A 1 -12.16 -7.44 81.23
C MET A 1 -11.57 -6.46 80.23
N GLU A 2 -10.35 -5.96 80.50
CA GLU A 2 -9.05 -6.49 80.00
C GLU A 2 -8.96 -6.38 78.46
N LYS A 3 -8.03 -5.65 77.82
CA LYS A 3 -6.65 -5.16 78.13
C LYS A 3 -6.34 -3.94 77.23
N CYS A 4 -5.81 -2.81 77.75
CA CYS A 4 -4.39 -2.38 77.88
C CYS A 4 -3.69 -2.02 76.54
N ILE A 5 -3.32 -0.76 76.23
CA ILE A 5 -2.25 0.15 76.74
C ILE A 5 -0.90 0.03 75.97
N TYR A 6 -0.66 1.05 75.12
CA TYR A 6 0.54 1.93 74.95
C TYR A 6 1.92 1.49 74.34
N ILE A 7 2.35 2.32 73.34
CA ILE A 7 3.70 2.92 73.01
C ILE A 7 4.76 1.96 72.44
N VAL A 8 5.44 2.26 71.31
CA VAL A 8 6.77 2.94 71.27
C VAL A 8 7.26 3.17 69.82
N LEU A 9 7.56 4.45 69.52
CA LEU A 9 8.64 5.07 68.73
C LEU A 9 8.99 4.69 67.27
N PHE A 10 8.86 5.72 66.42
CA PHE A 10 9.84 6.15 65.41
C PHE A 10 11.27 6.19 65.98
N LEU A 11 12.28 5.64 65.27
CA LEU A 11 13.58 6.28 64.98
C LEU A 11 14.51 5.37 64.16
N LEU A 12 14.94 5.94 63.02
CA LEU A 12 16.25 5.80 62.36
C LEU A 12 16.68 4.44 61.79
N GLY A 13 16.34 4.29 60.53
CA GLY A 13 17.23 3.72 59.52
C GLY A 13 16.89 4.39 58.19
N SER A 14 17.48 5.57 57.93
CA SER A 14 17.51 6.15 56.60
C SER A 14 18.31 5.22 55.68
N LEU A 15 17.65 4.20 55.15
CA LEU A 15 17.94 3.71 53.82
C LEU A 15 16.99 4.49 52.91
N VAL A 16 17.53 5.55 52.32
CA VAL A 16 16.94 6.19 51.14
C VAL A 16 17.04 5.16 50.02
N LEU A 17 16.09 4.22 49.99
CA LEU A 17 15.83 3.40 48.81
C LEU A 17 15.12 4.34 47.83
N GLY A 18 15.71 4.55 46.65
CA GLY A 18 15.12 5.42 45.64
C GLY A 18 13.69 4.97 45.32
N SER A 19 12.71 5.80 45.64
CA SER A 19 11.31 5.57 45.32
C SER A 19 11.00 6.10 43.92
N CYS A 20 10.12 5.38 43.22
CA CYS A 20 9.40 5.87 42.06
C CYS A 20 8.01 6.30 42.55
N GLU A 21 7.59 7.53 42.28
CA GLU A 21 6.32 8.09 42.76
C GLU A 21 5.40 8.44 41.57
N ASP A 22 4.09 8.18 41.73
CA ASP A 22 3.05 8.40 40.71
C ASP A 22 2.50 9.84 40.69
N ASP A 23 3.09 10.77 41.45
CA ASP A 23 2.45 12.05 41.74
C ASP A 23 2.40 13.01 40.52
N CYS A 24 1.17 13.26 40.04
CA CYS A 24 0.80 14.30 39.09
C CYS A 24 0.61 15.68 39.76
N SER A 25 1.09 15.87 40.99
CA SER A 25 1.05 17.21 41.61
C SER A 25 2.04 18.09 40.86
N ALA A 26 1.52 19.16 40.25
CA ALA A 26 2.31 20.14 39.51
C ALA A 26 3.63 20.42 40.23
N VAL A 27 4.75 20.09 39.58
CA VAL A 27 6.06 20.56 40.02
C VAL A 27 5.97 22.08 40.00
N ALA A 28 5.78 22.67 41.17
CA ALA A 28 5.69 24.11 41.32
C ALA A 28 6.97 24.71 40.73
N GLU A 29 6.82 25.77 39.92
CA GLU A 29 7.94 26.60 39.47
C GLU A 29 8.78 27.01 40.69
N GLY A 30 9.89 26.32 40.94
CA GLY A 30 10.78 26.66 42.05
C GLY A 30 11.57 25.51 42.68
N ASP A 31 11.16 24.24 42.60
CA ASP A 31 11.93 23.14 43.19
C ASP A 31 12.90 22.52 42.17
N ASN A 32 14.19 22.55 42.51
CA ASN A 32 15.32 22.23 41.63
C ASN A 32 15.21 20.83 40.99
N GLN A 33 14.96 20.75 39.68
CA GLN A 33 15.01 19.55 38.83
C GLN A 33 16.45 18.98 38.64
N LYS A 34 17.26 18.86 39.69
CA LYS A 34 18.69 18.52 39.59
C LYS A 34 19.01 17.03 39.64
N ASN A 35 18.06 16.16 40.02
CA ASN A 35 18.31 14.74 40.27
C ASN A 35 17.12 13.82 39.93
N VAL A 36 16.24 14.23 39.02
CA VAL A 36 15.04 13.47 38.64
C VAL A 36 15.07 13.17 37.14
N ILE A 37 14.72 11.93 36.79
CA ILE A 37 14.44 11.49 35.42
C ILE A 37 12.92 11.37 35.28
N GLN A 38 12.38 12.01 34.26
CA GLN A 38 10.98 11.81 33.88
C GLN A 38 10.91 10.67 32.86
N LEU A 39 10.08 9.66 33.11
CA LEU A 39 9.90 8.54 32.18
C LEU A 39 8.76 8.80 31.19
N SER A 40 8.96 8.31 29.97
CA SER A 40 8.05 8.36 28.81
C SER A 40 8.17 7.07 28.04
N ILE A 41 7.18 6.62 27.27
CA ILE A 41 7.40 5.58 26.24
C ILE A 41 7.60 6.27 24.88
N VAL A 42 8.32 5.66 23.91
CA VAL A 42 8.37 6.18 22.53
C VAL A 42 6.96 6.29 22.01
N GLY A 43 6.66 7.50 21.54
CA GLY A 43 5.30 7.91 21.39
C GLY A 43 4.64 8.13 22.74
N MET A 44 5.13 9.08 23.54
CA MET A 44 4.27 9.82 24.49
C MET A 44 3.35 10.81 23.78
N GLN A 45 3.58 11.00 22.48
CA GLN A 45 2.60 11.41 21.50
C GLN A 45 2.29 10.26 20.53
N ASP A 46 2.64 8.96 20.71
CA ASP A 46 2.42 7.87 19.72
C ASP A 46 2.15 6.35 19.99
N VAL A 47 2.33 5.79 21.19
CA VAL A 47 1.69 4.52 21.65
C VAL A 47 0.74 4.64 22.86
N GLN A 48 -0.51 4.99 22.64
CA GLN A 48 -1.62 4.69 23.55
C GLN A 48 -2.48 3.65 22.86
N VAL A 49 -1.87 2.79 22.04
CA VAL A 49 -2.58 1.69 21.41
C VAL A 49 -2.96 0.72 22.54
N ARG A 50 -4.16 0.83 23.10
CA ARG A 50 -5.55 0.69 22.60
C ARG A 50 -5.95 -0.75 22.86
N GLY A 51 -6.89 -1.02 23.74
CA GLY A 51 -7.34 -2.37 24.07
C GLY A 51 -6.42 -3.10 25.06
N ILE A 52 -6.71 -2.91 26.33
CA ILE A 52 -6.31 -3.61 27.55
C ILE A 52 -4.88 -4.14 27.57
N ALA A 53 -3.95 -3.23 27.84
CA ALA A 53 -2.92 -3.58 28.80
C ALA A 53 -3.53 -3.62 30.20
N SER A 54 -4.06 -4.78 30.60
CA SER A 54 -4.39 -5.09 32.01
C SER A 54 -3.28 -4.57 32.93
N GLU A 55 -3.60 -3.92 34.06
CA GLU A 55 -2.67 -3.12 34.91
C GLU A 55 -1.20 -3.61 34.94
N TRP A 56 -0.99 -4.93 35.00
CA TRP A 56 0.32 -5.59 34.97
C TRP A 56 1.16 -5.46 33.67
N GLN A 57 0.62 -5.09 32.51
CA GLN A 57 1.43 -4.97 31.29
C GLN A 57 2.26 -3.67 31.27
N ASN A 58 1.78 -2.64 31.96
CA ASN A 58 2.45 -1.34 32.05
C ASN A 58 2.98 -1.06 33.47
N GLU A 59 2.75 -1.96 34.42
CA GLU A 59 3.30 -1.88 35.76
C GLU A 59 4.82 -1.96 35.72
N ILE A 60 5.48 -0.99 36.33
CA ILE A 60 6.89 -1.00 36.67
C ILE A 60 7.01 -1.65 38.04
N SER A 61 7.45 -2.90 38.08
CA SER A 61 7.72 -3.61 39.33
C SER A 61 9.12 -3.31 39.86
N PHE A 62 10.08 -3.05 38.97
CA PHE A 62 11.44 -2.65 39.33
C PHE A 62 12.13 -1.90 38.19
N TYR A 63 13.19 -1.17 38.53
CA TYR A 63 14.00 -0.42 37.59
C TYR A 63 15.50 -0.54 37.91
N THR A 64 16.32 -0.33 36.88
CA THR A 64 17.78 -0.24 36.99
C THR A 64 18.27 1.00 36.24
N LEU A 65 19.16 1.79 36.86
CA LEU A 65 19.78 2.99 36.30
C LEU A 65 21.29 2.81 36.16
N PHE A 66 21.83 3.27 35.03
CA PHE A 66 23.28 3.41 34.81
C PHE A 66 23.59 4.82 34.33
N VAL A 67 24.66 5.43 34.85
CA VAL A 67 25.18 6.71 34.36
C VAL A 67 26.64 6.56 33.96
N TYR A 68 26.98 6.97 32.75
CA TYR A 68 28.35 6.95 32.20
C TYR A 68 28.83 8.38 31.92
N ARG A 69 30.15 8.61 32.10
CA ARG A 69 30.78 9.92 31.97
C ARG A 69 32.03 9.86 31.10
N GLY A 70 32.21 10.89 30.27
CA GLY A 70 33.31 10.97 29.28
C GLY A 70 33.05 10.10 28.06
N ASP A 71 34.00 9.98 27.13
CA ASP A 71 33.73 9.36 25.82
C ASP A 71 34.19 7.88 25.70
N ASN A 72 34.68 7.28 26.79
CA ASN A 72 35.19 5.92 26.78
C ASN A 72 34.08 4.89 27.06
N LEU A 73 33.54 4.26 26.00
CA LEU A 73 32.48 3.24 26.10
C LEU A 73 32.88 1.98 26.90
N LYS A 74 34.17 1.76 27.15
CA LYS A 74 34.66 0.63 27.98
C LYS A 74 34.73 0.96 29.46
N SER A 75 34.36 2.17 29.85
CA SER A 75 34.31 2.57 31.26
C SER A 75 33.13 1.92 31.97
N THR A 76 33.30 1.63 33.25
CA THR A 76 32.21 1.27 34.16
C THR A 76 31.37 2.50 34.46
N PRO A 77 30.08 2.34 34.83
CA PRO A 77 29.23 3.46 35.18
C PRO A 77 29.82 4.26 36.35
N VAL A 78 29.66 5.58 36.30
CA VAL A 78 29.93 6.48 37.43
C VAL A 78 28.81 6.43 38.47
N TYR A 79 27.65 5.87 38.11
CA TYR A 79 26.53 5.66 39.01
C TYR A 79 25.68 4.45 38.60
N TYR A 80 25.22 3.69 39.59
CA TYR A 80 24.34 2.53 39.44
C TYR A 80 23.29 2.54 40.55
N GLN A 81 22.04 2.22 40.20
CA GLN A 81 20.94 2.08 41.15
C GLN A 81 19.96 1.02 40.67
N ASP A 82 19.60 0.09 41.57
CA ASP A 82 18.38 -0.71 41.44
C ASP A 82 17.32 -0.17 42.39
N GLY A 83 16.06 -0.24 41.97
CA GLY A 83 14.94 0.06 42.84
C GLY A 83 13.70 -0.75 42.49
N ASN A 84 12.82 -0.90 43.48
CA ASN A 84 11.50 -1.49 43.29
C ASN A 84 10.48 -0.36 43.03
N SER A 85 9.45 -0.67 42.26
CA SER A 85 8.37 0.25 41.96
C SER A 85 7.04 -0.50 41.91
N ARG A 86 5.94 0.24 41.97
CA ARG A 86 4.59 -0.22 41.59
C ARG A 86 3.87 0.83 40.76
N ALA A 87 4.64 1.74 40.15
CA ALA A 87 4.13 2.77 39.28
C ALA A 87 3.67 2.15 37.95
N ILE A 88 2.74 2.79 37.26
CA ILE A 88 2.28 2.31 35.96
C ILE A 88 2.73 3.29 34.88
N LEU A 89 3.55 2.81 33.94
CA LEU A 89 4.08 3.61 32.86
C LEU A 89 3.00 3.81 31.78
N GLY A 90 2.54 5.04 31.57
CA GLY A 90 1.56 5.35 30.52
C GLY A 90 0.09 5.14 30.91
N ASN A 91 -0.23 5.04 32.21
CA ASN A 91 -1.60 5.07 32.75
C ASN A 91 -2.13 6.50 32.97
N SER A 92 -1.61 7.46 32.21
CA SER A 92 -2.30 8.72 31.96
C SER A 92 -2.36 9.70 33.14
N THR A 93 -1.95 9.27 34.32
CA THR A 93 -1.92 10.05 35.56
C THR A 93 -0.52 10.13 36.15
N ALA A 94 0.43 9.31 35.68
CA ALA A 94 1.83 9.40 36.10
C ALA A 94 2.76 9.55 34.87
N SER A 95 3.62 10.57 34.89
CA SER A 95 4.96 10.47 34.30
C SER A 95 5.86 9.99 35.43
N PRO A 96 6.06 8.68 35.61
CA PRO A 96 6.74 8.18 36.79
C PRO A 96 8.11 8.83 36.87
N LEU A 97 8.40 9.39 38.03
CA LEU A 97 9.67 10.06 38.28
C LEU A 97 10.62 9.05 38.90
N LEU A 98 11.77 8.83 38.25
CA LEU A 98 12.88 8.14 38.88
C LEU A 98 13.82 9.17 39.49
N LYS A 99 14.06 9.05 40.79
CA LYS A 99 14.96 9.94 41.51
C LYS A 99 16.30 9.23 41.74
N PHE A 100 17.40 9.92 41.42
CA PHE A 100 18.72 9.52 41.88
C PHE A 100 18.81 9.68 43.41
N THR A 101 19.68 8.92 44.05
CA THR A 101 19.97 9.10 45.48
C THR A 101 20.46 10.53 45.77
N ASP A 102 20.15 11.07 46.95
CA ASP A 102 20.41 12.48 47.29
C ASP A 102 21.91 12.86 47.29
N ASP A 103 22.82 11.88 47.27
CA ASP A 103 24.28 12.04 47.21
C ASP A 103 24.84 12.06 45.78
N PHE A 104 24.01 11.83 44.76
CA PHE A 104 24.44 11.86 43.36
C PHE A 104 23.74 12.99 42.58
N THR A 105 24.52 13.71 41.78
CA THR A 105 24.02 14.73 40.85
C THR A 105 24.66 14.49 39.49
N PRO A 106 23.88 14.15 38.45
CA PRO A 106 24.42 13.98 37.11
C PRO A 106 24.95 15.31 36.55
N GLN A 107 25.99 15.23 35.73
CA GLN A 107 26.63 16.36 35.06
C GLN A 107 26.09 16.51 33.64
N THR A 108 26.13 17.73 33.10
CA THR A 108 25.81 17.97 31.69
C THR A 108 26.65 17.04 30.80
N ASN A 109 25.98 16.37 29.86
CA ASN A 109 26.53 15.34 28.96
C ASN A 109 26.78 13.94 29.57
N ASP A 110 26.42 13.70 30.83
CA ASP A 110 26.36 12.33 31.34
C ASP A 110 25.31 11.53 30.55
N ARG A 111 25.63 10.28 30.19
CA ARG A 111 24.71 9.38 29.47
C ARG A 111 24.02 8.48 30.48
N VAL A 112 22.70 8.56 30.51
CA VAL A 112 21.85 7.83 31.46
C VAL A 112 21.08 6.75 30.72
N TYR A 113 21.17 5.52 31.21
CA TYR A 113 20.41 4.38 30.72
C TYR A 113 19.42 3.92 31.79
N VAL A 114 18.19 3.67 31.35
CA VAL A 114 17.08 3.26 32.20
C VAL A 114 16.55 1.92 31.70
N LEU A 115 16.43 0.95 32.60
CA LEU A 115 15.79 -0.35 32.36
C LEU A 115 14.60 -0.50 33.30
N LEU A 116 13.45 -0.96 32.80
CA LEU A 116 12.26 -1.24 33.61
C LEU A 116 11.85 -2.69 33.40
N ASN A 117 11.55 -3.38 34.50
CA ASN A 117 11.25 -4.81 34.55
C ASN A 117 12.29 -5.70 33.85
N ALA A 118 13.51 -5.18 33.71
CA ALA A 118 14.64 -5.85 33.11
C ALA A 118 15.91 -5.50 33.89
N SER A 119 16.80 -6.47 34.05
CA SER A 119 18.10 -6.26 34.69
C SER A 119 19.18 -7.07 33.99
N VAL A 120 20.38 -6.50 33.91
CA VAL A 120 21.57 -7.19 33.37
C VAL A 120 22.39 -7.89 34.46
N GLY A 121 22.00 -7.74 35.74
CA GLY A 121 22.64 -8.41 36.88
C GLY A 121 24.11 -8.04 37.13
N ASN A 122 24.63 -7.00 36.49
CA ASN A 122 26.02 -6.55 36.60
C ASN A 122 26.08 -5.02 36.73
N SER A 123 26.31 -4.53 37.95
CA SER A 123 26.39 -3.10 38.28
C SER A 123 27.65 -2.40 37.74
N SER A 124 28.64 -3.16 37.26
CA SER A 124 29.90 -2.65 36.71
C SER A 124 30.05 -2.95 35.22
N ILE A 125 28.94 -3.25 34.53
CA ILE A 125 28.94 -3.47 33.08
C ILE A 125 29.51 -2.26 32.34
N SER A 126 30.27 -2.47 31.28
CA SER A 126 30.74 -1.36 30.45
C SER A 126 29.58 -0.79 29.63
N GLU A 127 29.67 0.46 29.19
CA GLU A 127 28.62 1.05 28.35
C GLU A 127 28.47 0.27 27.03
N GLU A 128 29.58 -0.14 26.43
CA GLU A 128 29.60 -0.97 25.22
C GLU A 128 28.87 -2.31 25.43
N ASP A 129 29.12 -2.98 26.56
CA ASP A 129 28.48 -4.26 26.87
C ASP A 129 27.01 -4.09 27.25
N LEU A 130 26.64 -2.98 27.90
CA LEU A 130 25.24 -2.66 28.23
C LEU A 130 24.43 -2.42 26.96
N GLN A 131 24.98 -1.71 25.98
CA GLN A 131 24.33 -1.48 24.69
C GLN A 131 24.10 -2.78 23.90
N LYS A 132 24.89 -3.83 24.16
CA LYS A 132 24.79 -5.16 23.55
C LYS A 132 24.06 -6.19 24.44
N ALA A 133 23.56 -5.78 25.60
CA ALA A 133 23.01 -6.69 26.60
C ALA A 133 21.72 -7.35 26.10
N LYS A 134 21.61 -8.64 26.41
CA LYS A 134 20.45 -9.49 26.09
C LYS A 134 19.85 -10.02 27.38
N VAL A 135 18.53 -9.94 27.52
CA VAL A 135 17.81 -10.46 28.69
C VAL A 135 16.76 -11.46 28.27
N SER A 136 16.46 -12.43 29.14
CA SER A 136 15.38 -13.37 28.87
C SER A 136 14.03 -12.66 29.07
N PRO A 137 13.03 -12.87 28.19
CA PRO A 137 11.69 -12.32 28.34
C PRO A 137 10.97 -12.80 29.63
N ILE A 138 11.52 -13.81 30.34
CA ILE A 138 10.92 -14.46 31.53
C ILE A 138 11.32 -13.78 32.86
N GLN A 139 12.27 -12.84 32.89
CA GLN A 139 12.79 -12.27 34.15
C GLN A 139 11.82 -11.38 34.97
N GLY A 140 10.55 -11.24 34.55
CA GLY A 140 9.52 -10.45 35.21
C GLY A 140 8.38 -11.25 35.85
N LEU A 141 8.65 -12.41 36.47
CA LEU A 141 7.62 -13.17 37.20
C LEU A 141 7.26 -12.46 38.51
N SER A 142 5.99 -12.08 38.67
CA SER A 142 5.39 -11.90 39.99
C SER A 142 5.13 -13.25 40.65
N ASP A 143 5.15 -13.32 41.99
CA ASP A 143 4.73 -14.50 42.78
C ASP A 143 3.29 -14.96 42.43
N SER A 144 2.51 -14.12 41.74
CA SER A 144 1.15 -14.36 41.23
C SER A 144 1.05 -14.95 39.82
N GLY A 145 2.17 -15.18 39.12
CA GLY A 145 2.17 -15.78 37.77
C GLY A 145 1.88 -14.82 36.61
N ASN A 146 1.86 -13.51 36.86
CA ASN A 146 1.76 -12.48 35.80
C ASN A 146 3.16 -12.06 35.32
N PHE A 147 3.31 -11.82 34.01
CA PHE A 147 4.57 -11.44 33.35
C PHE A 147 4.65 -9.92 33.10
N TYR A 148 5.61 -9.19 33.64
CA TYR A 148 5.76 -7.75 33.35
C TYR A 148 6.41 -7.45 31.99
N MET A 149 6.02 -6.38 31.29
CA MET A 149 6.65 -5.96 30.03
C MET A 149 8.02 -5.34 30.30
N CYS A 150 9.02 -5.69 29.48
CA CYS A 150 10.35 -5.09 29.54
C CYS A 150 10.42 -3.79 28.74
N PHE A 151 11.01 -2.75 29.35
CA PHE A 151 11.28 -1.47 28.69
C PHE A 151 12.74 -1.05 28.88
N SER A 152 13.26 -0.29 27.92
CA SER A 152 14.58 0.32 28.02
C SER A 152 14.61 1.68 27.33
N GLY A 153 15.39 2.61 27.87
CA GLY A 153 15.50 3.97 27.36
C GLY A 153 16.86 4.57 27.72
N SER A 154 17.23 5.63 27.00
CA SER A 154 18.46 6.37 27.31
C SER A 154 18.28 7.86 27.04
N LEU A 155 19.06 8.68 27.75
CA LEU A 155 19.13 10.11 27.53
C LEU A 155 20.54 10.65 27.77
N VAL A 156 20.78 11.86 27.27
CA VAL A 156 21.95 12.67 27.63
C VAL A 156 21.50 13.76 28.58
N TRP A 157 22.11 13.81 29.76
CA TRP A 157 21.73 14.70 30.84
C TRP A 157 21.97 16.17 30.48
N LYS A 158 20.98 17.02 30.75
CA LYS A 158 21.02 18.47 30.56
C LYS A 158 20.72 19.17 31.89
N GLU A 159 21.61 20.04 32.31
CA GLU A 159 21.41 20.85 33.50
C GLU A 159 20.28 21.87 33.28
N ASN A 160 19.41 22.05 34.29
CA ASN A 160 18.26 22.96 34.27
C ASN A 160 17.23 22.70 33.15
N ALA A 161 17.06 21.43 32.76
CA ALA A 161 16.04 21.00 31.81
C ALA A 161 15.25 19.79 32.34
N SER A 162 14.04 19.59 31.81
CA SER A 162 13.25 18.38 32.04
C SER A 162 13.94 17.19 31.34
N ASN A 163 14.74 16.42 32.08
CA ASN A 163 15.45 15.24 31.57
C ASN A 163 14.47 14.08 31.34
N LEU A 164 13.85 14.10 30.16
CA LEU A 164 12.87 13.12 29.70
C LEU A 164 13.57 11.89 29.10
N CYS A 165 13.36 10.72 29.70
CA CYS A 165 13.83 9.44 29.17
C CYS A 165 12.68 8.76 28.43
N VAL A 166 12.82 8.65 27.11
CA VAL A 166 11.88 7.95 26.26
C VAL A 166 12.23 6.47 26.25
N MET A 167 11.25 5.62 26.57
CA MET A 167 11.38 4.19 26.82
C MET A 167 10.77 3.40 25.66
N ASP A 168 11.49 2.43 25.13
CA ASP A 168 11.00 1.52 24.11
C ASP A 168 10.43 0.25 24.75
N ARG A 169 9.24 -0.17 24.29
CA ARG A 169 8.75 -1.53 24.55
C ARG A 169 9.62 -2.51 23.79
N ARG A 170 10.21 -3.48 24.50
CA ARG A 170 11.13 -4.47 23.90
C ARG A 170 10.44 -5.80 23.54
N MET A 171 9.10 -5.80 23.56
CA MET A 171 8.23 -6.93 23.23
C MET A 171 7.08 -6.50 22.31
N ALA A 172 6.56 -7.43 21.52
CA ALA A 172 5.37 -7.34 20.67
C ALA A 172 4.21 -8.17 21.24
N ALA A 173 2.98 -7.87 20.84
CA ALA A 173 1.78 -8.58 21.28
C ALA A 173 1.06 -9.29 20.12
N VAL A 174 0.41 -10.41 20.41
CA VAL A 174 -0.30 -11.27 19.45
C VAL A 174 -1.67 -11.59 20.00
N ARG A 175 -2.71 -11.25 19.26
CA ARG A 175 -4.11 -11.53 19.56
C ARG A 175 -4.69 -12.40 18.46
N VAL A 176 -5.59 -13.29 18.82
CA VAL A 176 -6.42 -14.04 17.87
C VAL A 176 -7.86 -13.56 18.04
N ASN A 177 -8.67 -13.51 17.00
CA ASN A 177 -10.06 -13.08 17.00
C ASN A 177 -10.88 -14.12 16.22
N LEU A 178 -12.09 -14.43 16.66
CA LEU A 178 -13.00 -15.37 15.98
C LEU A 178 -14.28 -14.66 15.58
N SER A 179 -14.66 -14.73 14.30
CA SER A 179 -15.92 -14.17 13.81
C SER A 179 -17.15 -14.92 14.34
N SER A 180 -18.26 -14.18 14.48
CA SER A 180 -19.55 -14.73 14.88
C SER A 180 -20.02 -15.82 13.90
N GLY A 181 -20.39 -17.00 14.42
CA GLY A 181 -20.90 -18.12 13.61
C GLY A 181 -19.93 -19.30 13.46
N ILE A 182 -18.67 -19.16 13.92
CA ILE A 182 -17.73 -20.28 14.03
C ILE A 182 -18.07 -21.10 15.29
N ASN A 183 -18.48 -22.36 15.09
CA ASN A 183 -18.86 -23.28 16.18
C ASN A 183 -17.67 -24.15 16.66
N LYS A 184 -16.57 -23.52 17.07
CA LYS A 184 -15.38 -24.17 17.65
C LYS A 184 -14.93 -23.36 18.88
N THR A 185 -14.47 -24.04 19.94
CA THR A 185 -13.99 -23.39 21.18
C THR A 185 -12.47 -23.48 21.26
N ILE A 186 -11.77 -22.35 21.35
CA ILE A 186 -10.32 -22.34 21.55
C ILE A 186 -10.00 -22.71 22.99
N ASN A 187 -9.17 -23.73 23.18
CA ASN A 187 -8.72 -24.17 24.49
C ASN A 187 -7.35 -23.57 24.85
N LYS A 188 -6.44 -23.48 23.87
CA LYS A 188 -5.07 -22.94 24.08
C LYS A 188 -4.54 -22.23 22.82
N ILE A 189 -3.65 -21.27 23.02
CA ILE A 189 -2.87 -20.61 21.97
C ILE A 189 -1.39 -20.72 22.35
N VAL A 190 -0.51 -20.97 21.37
CA VAL A 190 0.92 -21.16 21.59
C VAL A 190 1.70 -20.42 20.49
N CYS A 191 2.72 -19.65 20.86
CA CYS A 191 3.67 -19.13 19.87
C CYS A 191 4.78 -20.14 19.62
N TYR A 192 5.05 -20.41 18.35
CA TYR A 192 6.12 -21.29 17.91
C TYR A 192 7.28 -20.45 17.37
N ASN A 193 8.51 -20.87 17.70
CA ASN A 193 9.78 -20.23 17.30
C ASN A 193 9.93 -18.77 17.77
N GLU A 194 9.54 -18.50 19.02
CA GLU A 194 9.80 -17.24 19.73
C GLU A 194 11.30 -17.12 20.13
N PRO A 195 11.91 -15.91 20.13
CA PRO A 195 13.27 -15.72 20.62
C PRO A 195 13.42 -16.00 22.12
N ARG A 196 14.52 -16.64 22.53
CA ARG A 196 14.83 -16.89 23.96
C ARG A 196 15.31 -15.65 24.72
N TYR A 197 15.73 -14.61 24.00
CA TYR A 197 16.29 -13.38 24.56
C TYR A 197 15.77 -12.18 23.78
N ILE A 198 15.74 -11.03 24.44
CA ILE A 198 15.42 -9.73 23.86
C ILE A 198 16.65 -8.82 24.01
N SER A 199 16.96 -8.03 22.99
CA SER A 199 17.98 -6.98 23.08
C SER A 199 17.44 -5.80 23.89
N LEU A 200 18.25 -5.22 24.79
CA LEU A 200 17.84 -4.06 25.57
C LEU A 200 18.09 -2.72 24.86
N PHE A 201 19.12 -2.60 24.02
CA PHE A 201 19.37 -1.38 23.24
C PHE A 201 19.71 -1.76 21.79
N ASN A 202 19.52 -0.84 20.84
CA ASN A 202 19.72 -1.13 19.41
C ASN A 202 21.22 -1.34 19.11
N GLY A 203 21.69 -2.57 19.27
CA GLY A 203 22.95 -3.07 18.72
C GLY A 203 22.67 -3.93 17.49
N ASP A 204 23.54 -3.85 16.47
CA ASP A 204 23.41 -4.47 15.14
C ASP A 204 23.36 -6.02 15.11
N ASP A 205 23.15 -6.69 16.24
CA ASP A 205 23.17 -8.15 16.32
C ASP A 205 21.77 -8.74 16.07
N ILE A 206 21.55 -9.14 14.82
CA ILE A 206 20.45 -10.02 14.42
C ILE A 206 20.51 -11.31 15.26
N TYR A 207 19.42 -11.70 15.92
CA TYR A 207 19.35 -12.90 16.77
C TYR A 207 19.85 -14.15 16.02
N THR A 208 20.89 -14.83 16.51
CA THR A 208 21.49 -16.01 15.85
C THR A 208 21.07 -17.35 16.45
N GLU A 209 20.18 -17.38 17.44
CA GLU A 209 19.77 -18.63 18.08
C GLU A 209 18.65 -19.31 17.27
N VAL A 210 18.93 -20.54 16.83
CA VAL A 210 17.98 -21.42 16.13
C VAL A 210 17.06 -22.03 17.20
N GLY A 211 15.76 -21.76 17.11
CA GLY A 211 14.78 -22.26 18.07
C GLY A 211 14.67 -23.79 18.08
N GLU A 212 15.08 -24.42 19.18
CA GLU A 212 14.49 -25.69 19.58
C GLU A 212 13.00 -25.47 19.89
N LEU A 213 12.20 -26.54 19.82
CA LEU A 213 10.82 -26.58 20.34
C LEU A 213 10.81 -26.18 21.82
N SER A 214 10.61 -24.89 22.11
CA SER A 214 10.35 -24.42 23.46
C SER A 214 8.90 -24.73 23.80
N TYR A 215 8.64 -25.90 24.39
CA TYR A 215 7.38 -26.15 25.09
C TYR A 215 7.32 -25.27 26.34
N ALA A 216 6.70 -24.10 26.22
CA ALA A 216 6.51 -23.19 27.34
C ALA A 216 5.01 -23.13 27.69
N TYR A 217 4.63 -24.04 28.60
CA TYR A 217 3.55 -23.91 29.58
C TYR A 217 2.09 -24.07 29.13
N THR A 218 1.35 -24.80 29.97
CA THR A 218 -0.10 -25.04 29.92
C THR A 218 -0.71 -24.11 30.96
N LEU A 219 -1.44 -23.08 30.53
CA LEU A 219 -2.30 -22.32 31.44
C LEU A 219 -3.67 -22.97 31.47
N SER A 220 -3.92 -23.63 32.58
CA SER A 220 -5.19 -24.19 32.99
C SER A 220 -6.30 -23.12 32.99
N SER A 221 -7.46 -23.51 32.43
CA SER A 221 -8.80 -22.99 32.69
C SER A 221 -9.06 -21.51 32.36
N LEU A 222 -9.36 -21.22 31.10
CA LEU A 222 -10.42 -20.25 30.79
C LEU A 222 -11.51 -21.01 30.03
N GLY A 223 -12.49 -21.52 30.79
CA GLY A 223 -13.70 -22.10 30.22
C GLY A 223 -14.49 -21.01 29.50
N ILE A 224 -14.44 -21.00 28.17
CA ILE A 224 -15.19 -20.05 27.35
C ILE A 224 -16.41 -20.78 26.80
N SER A 225 -17.54 -20.59 27.47
CA SER A 225 -18.85 -20.98 26.95
C SER A 225 -19.66 -19.74 26.58
N SER A 226 -20.02 -19.68 25.29
CA SER A 226 -21.10 -18.93 24.65
C SER A 226 -21.12 -17.39 24.69
N ALA A 227 -21.07 -16.83 23.48
CA ALA A 227 -21.41 -15.49 23.01
C ALA A 227 -20.58 -14.31 23.58
N GLU A 228 -19.82 -13.67 22.67
CA GLU A 228 -18.79 -12.64 22.88
C GLU A 228 -17.48 -13.18 23.48
N THR A 229 -16.57 -13.62 22.60
CA THR A 229 -15.29 -14.19 23.02
C THR A 229 -14.21 -13.11 23.09
N LEU A 230 -13.87 -12.66 24.30
CA LEU A 230 -12.55 -12.08 24.59
C LEU A 230 -11.49 -13.14 24.31
N ILE A 231 -10.54 -12.85 23.42
CA ILE A 231 -9.46 -13.77 23.09
C ILE A 231 -8.13 -13.26 23.64
N SER A 232 -7.27 -14.22 24.02
CA SER A 232 -6.02 -14.05 24.76
C SER A 232 -4.93 -13.32 23.96
N GLU A 233 -4.25 -12.38 24.63
CA GLU A 233 -3.08 -11.68 24.12
C GLU A 233 -1.79 -12.41 24.57
N TYR A 234 -0.93 -12.78 23.63
CA TYR A 234 0.38 -13.39 23.81
C TYR A 234 1.49 -12.40 23.50
N ARG A 235 2.70 -12.60 24.04
CA ARG A 235 3.84 -11.69 23.85
C ARG A 235 5.01 -12.38 23.18
N CYS A 236 5.82 -11.62 22.44
CA CYS A 236 6.99 -12.11 21.73
C CYS A 236 8.04 -11.00 21.57
N SER A 237 9.26 -11.31 21.14
CA SER A 237 10.30 -10.31 20.84
C SER A 237 10.36 -9.95 19.36
N ASP A 238 11.18 -8.94 19.02
CA ASP A 238 11.62 -8.72 17.65
C ASP A 238 12.08 -10.03 17.01
N HIS A 239 11.35 -10.46 16.00
CA HIS A 239 11.68 -11.62 15.21
C HIS A 239 11.46 -11.24 13.76
N THR A 240 12.55 -10.88 13.07
CA THR A 240 12.55 -10.83 11.62
C THR A 240 12.11 -12.20 11.13
N ALA A 241 11.29 -12.28 10.09
CA ALA A 241 10.90 -13.54 9.47
C ALA A 241 12.12 -14.29 8.86
N MET A 242 13.33 -13.76 9.09
CA MET A 242 14.65 -14.36 8.93
C MET A 242 15.04 -15.17 10.18
N SER A 243 14.79 -16.48 10.11
CA SER A 243 15.18 -17.50 11.09
C SER A 243 16.59 -17.31 11.65
N GLY A 244 16.72 -16.89 12.91
CA GLY A 244 18.02 -16.89 13.59
C GLY A 244 19.14 -16.18 12.80
N GLY A 245 18.82 -15.08 12.11
CA GLY A 245 19.76 -14.31 11.30
C GLY A 245 20.00 -14.83 9.87
N LYS A 246 19.18 -15.77 9.39
CA LYS A 246 19.21 -16.25 8.00
C LYS A 246 18.07 -15.67 7.17
N THR A 247 18.41 -15.10 6.03
CA THR A 247 17.43 -14.60 5.06
C THR A 247 16.53 -15.70 4.52
N LEU A 248 15.24 -15.65 4.86
CA LEU A 248 14.19 -16.49 4.28
C LEU A 248 13.42 -15.69 3.24
N GLN A 249 13.11 -16.29 2.09
CA GLN A 249 12.33 -15.63 1.04
C GLN A 249 10.93 -15.28 1.54
N GLU A 250 10.60 -13.98 1.59
CA GLU A 250 9.34 -13.43 2.13
C GLU A 250 8.07 -14.01 1.52
N THR A 251 8.12 -14.64 0.35
CA THR A 251 6.96 -15.23 -0.33
C THR A 251 6.82 -16.74 -0.11
N VAL A 252 7.75 -17.37 0.61
CA VAL A 252 7.82 -18.82 0.78
C VAL A 252 7.62 -19.19 2.24
N PHE A 253 6.68 -20.12 2.46
CA PHE A 253 6.46 -20.74 3.76
C PHE A 253 7.75 -21.40 4.24
N SER A 254 8.06 -21.24 5.51
CA SER A 254 9.11 -21.99 6.16
C SER A 254 8.69 -22.33 7.58
N PRO A 255 8.87 -23.59 8.02
CA PRO A 255 8.61 -23.97 9.40
C PRO A 255 9.61 -23.32 10.37
N GLN A 256 10.60 -22.56 9.90
CA GLN A 256 11.51 -21.76 10.74
C GLN A 256 11.01 -20.33 10.96
N ARG A 257 9.81 -19.99 10.48
CA ARG A 257 9.16 -18.71 10.77
C ARG A 257 8.41 -18.82 12.09
N MET A 258 8.38 -17.71 12.84
CA MET A 258 7.48 -17.58 13.97
C MET A 258 6.03 -17.79 13.49
N GLY A 259 5.25 -18.52 14.26
CA GLY A 259 3.84 -18.78 13.96
C GLY A 259 3.03 -18.97 15.24
N VAL A 260 1.71 -18.94 15.12
CA VAL A 260 0.80 -19.14 16.24
C VAL A 260 0.05 -20.44 16.03
N ILE A 261 0.03 -21.30 17.04
CA ILE A 261 -0.70 -22.56 17.06
C ILE A 261 -1.92 -22.42 17.98
N ILE A 262 -3.10 -22.62 17.43
CA ILE A 262 -4.36 -22.69 18.16
C ILE A 262 -4.68 -24.15 18.41
N ILE A 263 -5.01 -24.49 19.65
CA ILE A 263 -5.46 -25.83 20.07
C ILE A 263 -6.94 -25.75 20.38
N VAL A 264 -7.73 -26.54 19.68
CA VAL A 264 -9.18 -26.65 19.82
C VAL A 264 -9.48 -28.07 20.29
N GLU A 265 -10.22 -28.21 21.39
CA GLU A 265 -10.71 -29.51 21.85
C GLU A 265 -12.15 -29.70 21.39
N ASP A 266 -12.42 -30.80 20.70
CA ASP A 266 -13.79 -31.16 20.33
C ASP A 266 -14.55 -31.65 21.58
N ASN A 267 -15.57 -30.89 21.98
CA ASN A 267 -16.36 -31.15 23.19
C ASN A 267 -17.18 -32.47 23.16
N VAL A 268 -17.24 -33.18 22.03
CA VAL A 268 -17.97 -34.44 21.85
C VAL A 268 -17.02 -35.65 21.83
N THR A 269 -15.81 -35.49 21.30
CA THR A 269 -14.84 -36.57 21.07
C THR A 269 -13.59 -36.50 21.94
N ASN A 270 -13.37 -35.40 22.68
CA ASN A 270 -12.16 -35.10 23.46
C ASN A 270 -10.86 -35.23 22.65
N LYS A 271 -10.93 -34.92 21.35
CA LYS A 271 -9.76 -34.88 20.47
C LYS A 271 -9.28 -33.43 20.33
N GLU A 272 -7.97 -33.24 20.42
CA GLU A 272 -7.34 -31.96 20.10
C GLU A 272 -7.12 -31.85 18.59
N GLU A 273 -7.48 -30.68 18.06
CA GLU A 273 -7.20 -30.22 16.70
C GLU A 273 -6.28 -29.00 16.78
N TYR A 274 -5.26 -28.97 15.92
CA TYR A 274 -4.26 -27.91 15.88
C TYR A 274 -4.41 -27.07 14.60
N TYR A 275 -4.43 -25.74 14.74
CA TYR A 275 -4.48 -24.81 13.62
C TYR A 275 -3.29 -23.87 13.66
N ARG A 276 -2.62 -23.68 12.53
CA ARG A 276 -1.52 -22.72 12.39
C ARG A 276 -2.02 -21.41 11.80
N LEU A 277 -1.63 -20.30 12.43
CA LEU A 277 -1.70 -18.96 11.89
C LEU A 277 -0.27 -18.48 11.61
N ASP A 278 -0.07 -17.93 10.43
CA ASP A 278 1.18 -17.35 9.99
C ASP A 278 1.05 -15.83 9.92
N PHE A 279 2.07 -15.10 10.36
CA PHE A 279 2.21 -13.67 10.11
C PHE A 279 2.43 -13.43 8.61
N TYR A 280 1.35 -13.52 7.85
CA TYR A 280 1.32 -13.50 6.40
C TYR A 280 0.29 -12.49 5.93
N ASP A 281 0.78 -11.46 5.25
CA ASP A 281 -0.05 -10.51 4.55
C ASP A 281 -0.54 -11.14 3.25
N LYS A 282 -1.82 -11.55 3.26
CA LYS A 282 -2.47 -12.20 2.12
C LYS A 282 -2.67 -11.25 0.94
N VAL A 283 -2.66 -9.94 1.16
CA VAL A 283 -2.79 -8.92 0.10
C VAL A 283 -1.44 -8.70 -0.56
N ALA A 284 -0.40 -8.49 0.24
CA ALA A 284 0.97 -8.31 -0.26
C ALA A 284 1.63 -9.61 -0.75
N GLY A 285 1.09 -10.77 -0.38
CA GLY A 285 1.62 -12.09 -0.73
C GLY A 285 2.94 -12.41 -0.01
N LYS A 286 3.13 -11.88 1.21
CA LYS A 286 4.41 -11.91 1.92
C LYS A 286 4.24 -12.21 3.40
N TYR A 287 5.16 -12.99 3.95
CA TYR A 287 5.36 -13.14 5.38
C TYR A 287 5.96 -11.86 5.95
N ILE A 288 5.39 -11.38 7.05
CA ILE A 288 5.79 -10.14 7.71
C ILE A 288 6.57 -10.42 8.99
N ASP A 289 7.53 -9.54 9.28
CA ASP A 289 8.35 -9.59 10.48
C ASP A 289 7.53 -9.19 11.72
N VAL A 290 7.84 -9.82 12.85
CA VAL A 290 7.28 -9.46 14.16
C VAL A 290 8.19 -8.41 14.78
N LYS A 291 7.65 -7.20 14.98
CA LYS A 291 8.39 -6.04 15.48
C LYS A 291 7.95 -5.68 16.89
N HIS A 292 8.89 -5.32 17.74
CA HIS A 292 8.69 -4.84 19.09
C HIS A 292 7.77 -3.61 19.10
N GLY A 293 6.91 -3.48 20.11
CA GLY A 293 5.95 -2.39 20.20
C GLY A 293 4.73 -2.49 19.27
N CYS A 294 4.69 -3.46 18.34
CA CYS A 294 3.52 -3.73 17.51
C CYS A 294 2.57 -4.74 18.17
N ARG A 295 1.28 -4.68 17.80
CA ARG A 295 0.31 -5.71 18.11
C ARG A 295 -0.23 -6.33 16.82
N TYR A 296 -0.21 -7.66 16.75
CA TYR A 296 -0.69 -8.44 15.63
C TYR A 296 -1.99 -9.12 16.02
N THR A 297 -3.07 -8.81 15.32
CA THR A 297 -4.41 -9.35 15.58
C THR A 297 -4.84 -10.24 14.41
N PHE A 298 -4.93 -11.54 14.66
CA PHE A 298 -5.41 -12.53 13.69
C PHE A 298 -6.93 -12.63 13.73
N ASN A 299 -7.62 -12.10 12.73
CA ASN A 299 -9.08 -12.19 12.65
C ASN A 299 -9.49 -13.40 11.81
N ILE A 300 -9.92 -14.47 12.46
CA ILE A 300 -10.39 -15.70 11.82
C ILE A 300 -11.85 -15.51 11.37
N SER A 301 -12.05 -15.45 10.06
CA SER A 301 -13.36 -15.25 9.43
C SER A 301 -14.12 -16.54 9.18
N SER A 302 -13.42 -17.65 8.91
CA SER A 302 -14.06 -18.95 8.71
C SER A 302 -13.13 -20.13 8.98
N VAL A 303 -13.71 -21.29 9.27
CA VAL A 303 -13.01 -22.59 9.37
C VAL A 303 -13.48 -23.44 8.21
N ARG A 304 -12.56 -23.82 7.31
CA ARG A 304 -12.89 -24.55 6.07
C ARG A 304 -12.93 -26.06 6.26
N SER A 305 -12.13 -26.58 7.18
CA SER A 305 -12.08 -28.00 7.57
C SER A 305 -11.46 -28.16 8.96
N ASP A 306 -11.47 -29.37 9.50
CA ASP A 306 -10.81 -29.68 10.77
C ASP A 306 -9.30 -29.42 10.70
N GLY A 307 -8.70 -29.12 11.85
CA GLY A 307 -7.27 -28.85 12.01
C GLY A 307 -6.39 -30.09 11.87
N TYR A 308 -5.10 -29.93 12.06
CA TYR A 308 -4.15 -31.04 12.13
C TYR A 308 -4.41 -31.90 13.36
N SER A 309 -4.14 -33.20 13.27
CA SER A 309 -4.30 -34.15 14.40
C SER A 309 -3.08 -34.17 15.33
N TYR A 310 -1.94 -33.62 14.90
CA TYR A 310 -0.70 -33.54 15.66
C TYR A 310 -0.12 -32.14 15.58
N VAL A 311 0.45 -31.65 16.68
CA VAL A 311 1.05 -30.31 16.74
C VAL A 311 2.27 -30.19 15.83
N GLU A 312 3.01 -31.28 15.65
CA GLU A 312 4.17 -31.34 14.76
C GLU A 312 3.79 -31.08 13.29
N ASP A 313 2.62 -31.56 12.86
CA ASP A 313 2.12 -31.32 11.51
C ASP A 313 1.71 -29.85 11.35
N ALA A 314 1.03 -29.29 12.36
CA ALA A 314 0.68 -27.86 12.38
C ALA A 314 1.92 -26.95 12.39
N VAL A 315 3.03 -27.38 12.97
CA VAL A 315 4.30 -26.64 12.96
C VAL A 315 5.01 -26.75 11.60
N ASN A 316 4.96 -27.92 10.95
CA ASN A 316 5.75 -28.17 9.74
C ASN A 316 5.04 -27.80 8.44
N MET A 317 3.75 -27.45 8.49
CA MET A 317 2.93 -27.13 7.32
C MET A 317 2.30 -25.73 7.42
N PRO A 318 2.05 -25.03 6.29
CA PRO A 318 1.39 -23.72 6.29
C PRO A 318 -0.06 -23.83 6.76
N GLY A 319 -0.60 -22.76 7.37
CA GLY A 319 -2.01 -22.74 7.78
C GLY A 319 -2.97 -22.84 6.59
N SER A 320 -3.63 -24.00 6.40
CA SER A 320 -4.50 -24.25 5.24
C SER A 320 -6.00 -24.27 5.54
N ASN A 321 -6.40 -24.47 6.81
CA ASN A 321 -7.78 -24.84 7.15
C ASN A 321 -8.60 -23.68 7.77
N LEU A 322 -8.00 -22.50 7.86
CA LEU A 322 -8.62 -21.27 8.36
C LEU A 322 -8.58 -20.17 7.30
N GLU A 323 -9.69 -19.43 7.19
CA GLU A 323 -9.65 -18.09 6.61
C GLU A 323 -9.46 -17.09 7.73
N TYR A 324 -8.45 -16.26 7.58
CA TYR A 324 -8.11 -15.21 8.52
C TYR A 324 -7.38 -14.08 7.84
N THR A 325 -7.46 -12.90 8.41
CA THR A 325 -6.58 -11.76 8.12
C THR A 325 -5.69 -11.51 9.33
N VAL A 326 -4.51 -10.93 9.12
CA VAL A 326 -3.70 -10.38 10.21
C VAL A 326 -3.73 -8.87 10.07
N SER A 327 -4.30 -8.19 11.07
CA SER A 327 -4.19 -6.74 11.20
C SER A 327 -3.03 -6.43 12.14
N VAL A 328 -2.19 -5.49 11.77
CA VAL A 328 -1.17 -4.96 12.67
C VAL A 328 -1.74 -3.68 13.26
N ASP A 329 -2.23 -3.76 14.49
CA ASP A 329 -2.50 -2.58 15.29
C ASP A 329 -1.13 -1.90 15.50
N ASN A 330 -0.95 -0.71 14.92
CA ASN A 330 0.36 -0.06 14.65
C ASN A 330 1.04 -0.38 13.30
N SER A 331 0.29 -0.46 12.20
CA SER A 331 0.85 -0.06 10.88
C SER A 331 1.15 1.46 10.77
N TRP A 332 0.75 2.22 11.79
CA TRP A 332 0.98 3.65 11.97
C TRP A 332 2.47 3.97 12.17
N THR A 333 3.06 4.79 11.30
CA THR A 333 4.29 5.53 11.63
C THR A 333 3.90 6.64 12.61
N GLY A 334 4.02 6.37 13.92
CA GLY A 334 3.32 7.11 14.98
C GLY A 334 3.23 8.64 14.85
N VAL A 335 1.99 9.17 14.68
CA VAL A 335 1.46 10.43 15.32
C VAL A 335 0.14 10.25 16.16
N TYR A 336 0.11 10.64 17.45
CA TYR A 336 -0.99 10.56 18.46
C TYR A 336 -1.06 11.83 19.35
N GLU A 337 -2.16 12.02 20.11
CA GLU A 337 -2.18 12.80 21.37
C GLU A 337 -2.85 12.00 22.50
N TYR A 338 -2.36 12.14 23.74
CA TYR A 338 -2.96 11.48 24.90
C TYR A 338 -3.01 12.36 26.15
N ASN A 339 -4.09 12.29 26.93
CA ASN A 339 -4.33 13.23 28.02
C ASN A 339 -4.63 12.65 29.41
N GLY A 340 -4.74 11.34 29.59
CA GLY A 340 -5.40 10.86 30.81
C GLY A 340 -6.45 9.78 30.57
N GLN A 341 -7.27 10.02 29.58
CA GLN A 341 -8.61 9.48 29.56
C GLN A 341 -8.95 8.87 28.20
N TYR A 342 -8.49 9.49 27.12
CA TYR A 342 -8.71 9.01 25.75
C TYR A 342 -7.56 9.47 24.85
N GLN A 343 -7.29 8.73 23.77
CA GLN A 343 -6.19 8.95 22.83
C GLN A 343 -6.71 9.36 21.45
N MET A 344 -6.05 10.33 20.82
CA MET A 344 -6.21 10.60 19.39
C MET A 344 -5.06 9.97 18.61
N ASN A 345 -5.28 9.20 17.54
CA ASN A 345 -4.21 8.78 16.62
C ASN A 345 -4.43 9.40 15.25
N PHE A 346 -3.34 9.56 14.52
CA PHE A 346 -3.26 10.24 13.26
C PHE A 346 -2.51 9.38 12.24
N SER A 347 -2.97 9.32 10.99
CA SER A 347 -2.35 8.47 9.96
C SER A 347 -0.98 8.94 9.50
N ARG A 348 -0.61 10.17 9.87
CA ARG A 348 0.66 10.80 9.55
C ARG A 348 0.90 12.01 10.43
N GLY A 349 2.18 12.28 10.67
CA GLY A 349 2.64 13.43 11.46
C GLY A 349 2.80 14.73 10.70
N ALA A 350 2.82 14.66 9.37
CA ALA A 350 2.92 15.78 8.46
C ALA A 350 2.28 15.39 7.12
N VAL A 351 1.89 16.38 6.32
CA VAL A 351 1.35 16.17 4.98
C VAL A 351 2.02 17.11 4.00
N GLU A 352 2.52 16.56 2.90
CA GLU A 352 2.95 17.34 1.73
C GLU A 352 1.91 17.19 0.63
N LEU A 353 1.47 18.30 0.04
CA LEU A 353 0.39 18.32 -0.95
C LEU A 353 0.82 19.05 -2.23
N LEU A 354 0.32 18.59 -3.37
CA LEU A 354 0.31 19.37 -4.60
C LEU A 354 -0.55 20.62 -4.44
N SER A 355 -0.20 21.69 -5.16
CA SER A 355 -1.12 22.81 -5.41
C SER A 355 -2.17 22.42 -6.46
N GLU A 356 -3.34 23.06 -6.43
CA GLU A 356 -4.41 22.88 -7.42
C GLU A 356 -4.97 21.43 -7.55
N ILE A 357 -5.01 20.67 -6.45
CA ILE A 357 -5.70 19.37 -6.39
C ILE A 357 -7.21 19.60 -6.46
N SER A 358 -7.87 19.03 -7.46
CA SER A 358 -9.32 19.17 -7.70
C SER A 358 -10.16 17.95 -7.32
N ASP A 359 -9.61 16.73 -7.38
CA ASP A 359 -10.25 15.51 -6.85
C ASP A 359 -9.73 15.24 -5.43
N PRO A 360 -10.58 15.12 -4.39
CA PRO A 360 -10.11 15.03 -3.00
C PRO A 360 -9.16 13.85 -2.74
N VAL A 361 -7.97 14.14 -2.18
CA VAL A 361 -6.93 13.16 -1.82
C VAL A 361 -6.85 12.94 -0.31
N SER A 362 -6.28 11.82 0.14
CA SER A 362 -6.15 11.50 1.56
C SER A 362 -5.29 12.53 2.30
N LEU A 363 -5.88 13.21 3.29
CA LEU A 363 -5.20 14.16 4.15
C LEU A 363 -4.66 13.47 5.40
N VAL A 364 -5.55 13.09 6.33
CA VAL A 364 -5.23 12.45 7.62
C VAL A 364 -6.43 11.61 8.04
N ASN A 365 -6.20 10.43 8.60
CA ASN A 365 -7.21 9.72 9.37
C ASN A 365 -7.00 10.05 10.85
N VAL A 366 -8.07 10.41 11.53
CA VAL A 366 -8.09 10.72 12.96
C VAL A 366 -8.95 9.69 13.64
N ASP A 367 -8.40 9.10 14.67
CA ASP A 367 -9.05 8.07 15.44
C ASP A 367 -9.06 8.48 16.92
N LEU A 368 -10.19 8.38 17.59
CA LEU A 368 -10.34 8.59 19.03
C LEU A 368 -10.52 7.24 19.71
N TYR A 369 -9.74 6.96 20.74
CA TYR A 369 -9.82 5.70 21.45
C TYR A 369 -10.04 5.94 22.94
N ASN A 370 -10.91 5.12 23.50
CA ASN A 370 -11.11 5.06 24.93
C ASN A 370 -9.86 4.47 25.60
N ASN A 371 -9.73 4.73 26.89
CA ASN A 371 -8.85 3.90 27.69
C ASN A 371 -9.39 2.46 27.74
N ASP A 372 -8.50 1.55 28.05
CA ASP A 372 -8.74 0.11 28.07
C ASP A 372 -9.82 -0.33 29.08
N SER A 373 -10.16 0.53 30.03
CA SER A 373 -11.15 0.29 31.08
C SER A 373 -12.58 0.68 30.69
N ASP A 374 -12.78 1.24 29.48
CA ASP A 374 -14.03 1.88 29.04
C ASP A 374 -14.56 2.97 30.01
N GLU A 375 -13.67 3.58 30.80
CA GLU A 375 -14.03 4.55 31.82
C GLU A 375 -14.30 5.94 31.23
N ALA A 376 -13.69 6.28 30.08
CA ALA A 376 -14.05 7.50 29.38
C ALA A 376 -15.39 7.33 28.71
N LEU A 377 -16.36 8.09 29.21
CA LEU A 377 -17.62 8.27 28.50
C LEU A 377 -17.34 9.25 27.37
N LEU A 378 -16.89 8.76 26.21
CA LEU A 378 -16.60 9.59 25.04
C LEU A 378 -17.85 10.37 24.58
N ASP A 379 -19.05 9.88 24.89
CA ASP A 379 -20.33 10.59 24.75
C ASP A 379 -20.42 11.86 25.62
N LYS A 380 -19.69 11.91 26.73
CA LYS A 380 -19.53 13.09 27.59
C LYS A 380 -18.45 14.05 27.09
N LEU A 381 -17.75 13.74 25.99
CA LEU A 381 -16.82 14.68 25.36
C LEU A 381 -17.62 15.78 24.65
N ILE A 382 -17.90 16.86 25.39
CA ILE A 382 -18.80 17.94 24.97
C ILE A 382 -18.27 18.73 23.75
N PHE A 383 -16.95 18.80 23.58
CA PHE A 383 -16.32 19.61 22.53
C PHE A 383 -15.38 18.77 21.67
N ARG A 384 -15.64 18.76 20.37
CA ARG A 384 -14.79 18.17 19.34
C ARG A 384 -14.69 19.18 18.20
N SER A 385 -13.51 19.40 17.64
CA SER A 385 -13.38 20.23 16.47
C SER A 385 -12.19 19.84 15.60
N ILE A 386 -12.36 20.04 14.31
CA ILE A 386 -11.29 19.98 13.33
C ILE A 386 -11.32 21.23 12.46
N ARG A 387 -10.16 21.84 12.29
CA ARG A 387 -10.01 23.10 11.57
C ARG A 387 -8.75 23.09 10.73
N VAL A 388 -8.80 23.60 9.52
CA VAL A 388 -7.57 23.94 8.78
C VAL A 388 -7.22 25.39 9.07
N VAL A 389 -6.00 25.63 9.54
CA VAL A 389 -5.51 26.94 9.95
C VAL A 389 -4.26 27.33 9.16
N GLN A 390 -4.05 28.63 9.02
CA GLN A 390 -2.86 29.21 8.40
C GLN A 390 -1.60 28.98 9.27
N PRO A 391 -0.39 29.31 8.80
CA PRO A 391 0.83 29.15 9.57
C PRO A 391 0.84 29.86 10.94
N ASP A 392 0.01 30.89 11.12
CA ASP A 392 -0.19 31.58 12.40
C ASP A 392 -0.92 30.74 13.47
N LYS A 393 -1.52 29.60 13.08
CA LYS A 393 -2.35 28.70 13.90
C LYS A 393 -3.60 29.34 14.51
N GLU A 394 -3.97 30.56 14.08
CA GLU A 394 -5.11 31.30 14.61
C GLU A 394 -6.19 31.51 13.54
N THR A 395 -5.76 31.84 12.32
CA THR A 395 -6.65 32.19 11.22
C THR A 395 -7.09 30.94 10.46
N THR A 396 -8.39 30.81 10.17
CA THR A 396 -8.87 29.67 9.37
C THR A 396 -8.29 29.79 7.96
N MET A 397 -7.86 28.68 7.39
CA MET A 397 -7.45 28.64 6.00
C MET A 397 -8.67 28.88 5.09
N PRO A 398 -8.58 29.80 4.11
CA PRO A 398 -9.64 29.98 3.11
C PRO A 398 -9.86 28.68 2.32
N THR A 399 -11.12 28.34 2.05
CA THR A 399 -11.49 27.15 1.25
C THR A 399 -10.97 27.22 -0.19
N SER A 400 -10.67 28.43 -0.68
CA SER A 400 -10.01 28.65 -1.97
C SER A 400 -8.54 28.22 -2.00
N ASN A 401 -7.87 28.11 -0.85
CA ASN A 401 -6.47 27.69 -0.76
C ASN A 401 -6.38 26.19 -0.43
N LEU A 402 -7.19 25.71 0.51
CA LEU A 402 -7.35 24.30 0.81
C LEU A 402 -8.79 24.10 1.27
N GLN A 403 -9.51 23.15 0.68
CA GLN A 403 -10.84 22.76 1.12
C GLN A 403 -10.73 21.39 1.81
N LEU A 404 -11.17 21.32 3.07
CA LEU A 404 -11.24 20.11 3.87
C LEU A 404 -12.48 19.31 3.47
N TRP A 405 -12.32 18.00 3.41
CA TRP A 405 -13.37 17.04 3.12
C TRP A 405 -13.32 15.92 4.15
N ARG A 406 -14.44 15.21 4.29
CA ARG A 406 -14.56 14.04 5.16
C ARG A 406 -15.20 12.90 4.41
N TYR A 407 -14.93 11.67 4.83
CA TYR A 407 -15.77 10.54 4.45
C TYR A 407 -17.12 10.61 5.18
N ASP A 408 -18.19 10.27 4.48
CA ASP A 408 -19.51 10.06 5.04
C ASP A 408 -19.93 8.61 4.77
N GLU A 409 -20.08 7.83 5.84
CA GLU A 409 -20.41 6.40 5.76
C GLU A 409 -21.82 6.15 5.22
N LYS A 410 -22.75 7.09 5.37
CA LYS A 410 -24.15 6.88 4.97
C LYS A 410 -24.32 6.92 3.45
N ILE A 411 -23.49 7.71 2.78
CA ILE A 411 -23.49 7.85 1.32
C ILE A 411 -22.25 7.23 0.68
N GLU A 412 -21.38 6.62 1.49
CA GLU A 412 -20.11 6.00 1.10
C GLU A 412 -19.20 6.86 0.21
N ASN A 413 -19.18 8.17 0.48
CA ASN A 413 -18.50 9.16 -0.33
C ASN A 413 -17.92 10.30 0.50
N VAL A 414 -17.06 11.13 -0.10
CA VAL A 414 -16.50 12.30 0.55
C VAL A 414 -17.40 13.53 0.38
N ILE A 415 -17.50 14.35 1.42
CA ILE A 415 -18.24 15.62 1.39
C ILE A 415 -17.40 16.78 1.92
N LYS A 416 -17.70 17.99 1.44
CA LYS A 416 -17.02 19.22 1.86
C LYS A 416 -17.32 19.52 3.32
N VAL A 417 -16.30 19.99 4.03
CA VAL A 417 -16.45 20.58 5.37
C VAL A 417 -16.56 22.10 5.22
N ASP A 418 -17.71 22.65 5.59
CA ASP A 418 -17.98 24.08 5.45
C ASP A 418 -16.94 24.92 6.19
N ASN A 419 -16.41 25.94 5.51
CA ASN A 419 -15.40 26.87 6.03
C ASN A 419 -14.15 26.19 6.61
N ASN A 420 -13.84 24.95 6.20
CA ASN A 420 -12.76 24.15 6.79
C ASN A 420 -12.83 24.01 8.30
N TYR A 421 -14.03 24.09 8.88
CA TYR A 421 -14.20 24.04 10.32
C TYR A 421 -15.45 23.24 10.69
N ALA A 422 -15.21 22.04 11.20
CA ALA A 422 -16.23 21.21 11.79
C ALA A 422 -16.06 21.21 13.31
N TYR A 423 -17.17 21.32 14.03
CA TYR A 423 -17.15 21.22 15.48
C TYR A 423 -18.47 20.67 16.01
N ASN A 424 -18.38 19.90 17.09
CA ASN A 424 -19.51 19.49 17.89
C ASN A 424 -19.42 20.20 19.24
N ASP A 425 -20.49 20.92 19.60
CA ASP A 425 -20.67 21.51 20.94
C ASP A 425 -22.09 21.24 21.45
N ASN A 426 -22.21 20.35 22.45
CA ASN A 426 -23.49 20.01 23.08
C ASN A 426 -24.16 21.22 23.77
N ARG A 427 -23.46 22.36 23.97
CA ARG A 427 -24.04 23.59 24.54
C ARG A 427 -24.75 24.47 23.51
N SER A 428 -24.34 24.38 22.25
CA SER A 428 -24.78 25.28 21.17
C SER A 428 -25.94 24.73 20.34
N GLN A 429 -26.39 23.49 20.59
CA GLN A 429 -27.36 22.73 19.76
C GLN A 429 -26.97 22.58 18.27
N ARG A 430 -25.75 23.00 17.89
CA ARG A 430 -25.18 22.78 16.56
C ARG A 430 -24.42 21.46 16.61
N ILE A 431 -25.09 20.41 16.16
CA ILE A 431 -24.56 19.06 16.10
C ILE A 431 -24.02 18.87 14.68
N ASP A 432 -22.69 18.83 14.55
CA ASP A 432 -22.03 18.43 13.31
C ASP A 432 -21.80 16.91 13.31
N TRP A 433 -21.30 16.35 12.20
CA TRP A 433 -21.03 14.91 12.02
C TRP A 433 -19.95 14.31 12.96
N LEU A 434 -19.31 15.15 13.79
CA LEU A 434 -18.41 14.72 14.86
C LEU A 434 -19.17 14.15 16.09
N SER A 435 -20.49 14.05 16.03
CA SER A 435 -21.37 13.54 17.10
C SER A 435 -21.59 12.01 17.03
N GLY A 436 -21.90 11.39 18.18
CA GLY A 436 -22.31 9.98 18.30
C GLY A 436 -21.15 9.02 18.57
N ASP A 437 -21.42 7.72 18.42
CA ASP A 437 -20.51 6.58 18.68
C ASP A 437 -19.39 6.42 17.62
N ILE A 438 -19.23 7.41 16.74
CA ILE A 438 -18.18 7.39 15.72
C ILE A 438 -16.92 7.98 16.33
N TYR A 439 -15.87 7.16 16.35
CA TYR A 439 -14.55 7.51 16.88
C TYR A 439 -13.43 7.34 15.86
N SER A 440 -13.77 7.21 14.58
CA SER A 440 -12.80 7.18 13.48
C SER A 440 -13.29 8.08 12.36
N TRP A 441 -12.42 8.95 11.88
CA TRP A 441 -12.73 9.95 10.88
C TRP A 441 -11.64 9.99 9.82
N LYS A 442 -12.03 9.91 8.56
CA LYS A 442 -11.13 9.99 7.41
C LYS A 442 -11.27 11.36 6.76
N PHE A 443 -10.18 12.12 6.75
CA PHE A 443 -10.13 13.45 6.14
C PHE A 443 -9.40 13.43 4.81
N TYR A 444 -9.90 14.28 3.92
CA TYR A 444 -9.38 14.48 2.59
C TYR A 444 -9.25 15.98 2.32
N CYS A 445 -8.52 16.35 1.28
CA CYS A 445 -8.38 17.74 0.89
C CYS A 445 -8.35 17.91 -0.63
N THR A 446 -8.80 19.09 -1.06
CA THR A 446 -8.45 19.69 -2.34
C THR A 446 -7.64 20.96 -2.05
N THR A 447 -6.76 21.37 -2.95
CA THR A 447 -5.93 22.56 -2.81
C THR A 447 -6.19 23.50 -3.97
N GLY A 448 -6.01 24.79 -3.75
CA GLY A 448 -6.18 25.81 -4.77
C GLY A 448 -4.88 26.48 -5.16
N LYS A 449 -5.00 27.40 -6.12
CA LYS A 449 -3.88 28.14 -6.68
C LYS A 449 -3.20 29.00 -5.61
N GLY A 450 -1.89 28.85 -5.48
CA GLY A 450 -1.09 29.60 -4.49
C GLY A 450 -1.20 29.07 -3.06
N PHE A 451 -1.63 27.82 -2.89
CA PHE A 451 -1.49 27.09 -1.63
C PHE A 451 -0.02 27.01 -1.21
N ASP A 452 0.29 27.46 0.02
CA ASP A 452 1.65 27.57 0.57
C ASP A 452 1.84 26.80 1.90
N GLY A 453 0.81 26.10 2.35
CA GLY A 453 0.83 25.29 3.58
C GLY A 453 0.07 25.91 4.76
N GLY A 454 0.14 25.24 5.91
CA GLY A 454 -0.57 25.58 7.14
C GLY A 454 -0.61 24.39 8.10
N TYR A 455 -1.70 24.25 8.85
CA TYR A 455 -1.87 23.14 9.79
C TYR A 455 -3.30 22.60 9.79
N LEU A 456 -3.45 21.29 9.97
CA LEU A 456 -4.70 20.69 10.44
C LEU A 456 -4.71 20.73 11.97
N GLU A 457 -5.55 21.58 12.53
CA GLU A 457 -5.84 21.61 13.97
C GLU A 457 -6.91 20.55 14.27
N VAL A 458 -6.58 19.60 15.15
CA VAL A 458 -7.52 18.61 15.67
C VAL A 458 -7.62 18.78 17.17
N LYS A 459 -8.83 19.08 17.66
CA LYS A 459 -9.10 19.36 19.06
C LYS A 459 -10.22 18.49 19.59
N MET A 460 -9.91 17.70 20.61
CA MET A 460 -10.87 16.81 21.28
C MET A 460 -10.80 17.07 22.78
N GLY A 461 -11.84 17.69 23.34
CA GLY A 461 -11.85 18.13 24.74
C GLY A 461 -10.72 19.12 25.05
N ASN A 462 -9.78 18.71 25.90
CA ASN A 462 -8.61 19.49 26.29
C ASN A 462 -7.35 19.21 25.46
N MET A 463 -7.40 18.25 24.51
CA MET A 463 -6.27 17.98 23.62
C MET A 463 -6.33 18.81 22.35
N THR A 464 -5.19 19.24 21.85
CA THR A 464 -5.07 19.93 20.57
C THR A 464 -3.77 19.52 19.87
N ARG A 465 -3.91 18.96 18.66
CA ARG A 465 -2.80 18.63 17.76
C ARG A 465 -2.81 19.58 16.57
N TYR A 466 -1.63 19.99 16.12
CA TYR A 466 -1.43 20.62 14.83
C TYR A 466 -0.60 19.70 13.94
N ILE A 467 -1.17 19.25 12.83
CA ILE A 467 -0.46 18.46 11.82
C ILE A 467 0.01 19.43 10.73
N PRO A 468 1.33 19.63 10.55
CA PRO A 468 1.86 20.49 9.50
C PRO A 468 1.42 19.99 8.13
N ILE A 469 0.98 20.95 7.31
CA ILE A 469 0.64 20.77 5.91
C ILE A 469 1.55 21.71 5.11
N SER A 470 2.27 21.20 4.12
CA SER A 470 3.12 22.00 3.24
C SER A 470 2.89 21.67 1.77
N GLU A 471 3.29 22.59 0.90
CA GLU A 471 3.38 22.29 -0.53
C GLU A 471 4.57 21.37 -0.81
N ILE A 472 4.38 20.36 -1.66
CA ILE A 472 5.45 19.47 -2.10
C ILE A 472 6.34 20.18 -3.13
N GLY A 473 7.66 19.93 -3.05
CA GLY A 473 8.69 20.59 -3.86
C GLY A 473 8.69 20.27 -5.36
N THR A 474 9.88 20.25 -5.97
CA THR A 474 10.07 20.17 -7.43
C THR A 474 9.66 18.82 -8.04
N SER A 475 9.11 18.87 -9.25
CA SER A 475 8.65 17.71 -10.04
C SER A 475 9.74 17.21 -10.99
N ASN A 476 9.82 15.90 -11.21
CA ASN A 476 10.52 15.32 -12.36
C ASN A 476 9.68 15.52 -13.63
N VAL A 477 10.27 16.08 -14.69
CA VAL A 477 9.60 16.40 -15.95
C VAL A 477 9.69 15.19 -16.88
N LEU A 478 8.54 14.65 -17.33
CA LEU A 478 8.48 13.39 -18.08
C LEU A 478 8.53 13.56 -19.61
N ASP A 479 8.32 14.78 -20.09
CA ASP A 479 8.11 15.15 -21.48
C ASP A 479 9.24 16.04 -22.04
N GLU A 480 10.39 16.11 -21.37
CA GLU A 480 11.55 16.89 -21.83
C GLU A 480 12.01 16.47 -23.24
N GLU A 481 11.90 15.18 -23.56
CA GLU A 481 12.25 14.61 -24.86
C GLU A 481 11.06 14.57 -25.85
N GLY A 482 9.86 14.95 -25.40
CA GLY A 482 8.63 14.96 -26.18
C GLY A 482 7.43 14.33 -25.45
N THR A 483 6.25 14.46 -26.04
CA THR A 483 5.00 13.97 -25.46
C THR A 483 4.60 12.60 -26.01
N SER A 484 3.83 11.83 -25.24
CA SER A 484 3.28 10.52 -25.61
C SER A 484 2.00 10.24 -24.82
N ASN A 485 1.29 9.13 -25.14
CA ASN A 485 0.13 8.68 -24.35
C ASN A 485 0.51 7.80 -23.15
N CYS A 486 1.75 7.32 -23.11
CA CYS A 486 2.28 6.53 -22.01
C CYS A 486 3.59 7.15 -21.52
N TYR A 487 3.73 7.31 -20.20
CA TYR A 487 4.99 7.71 -19.57
C TYR A 487 5.50 6.59 -18.66
N ILE A 488 6.78 6.24 -18.82
CA ILE A 488 7.46 5.27 -17.97
C ILE A 488 8.02 6.01 -16.76
N VAL A 489 7.67 5.53 -15.57
CA VAL A 489 8.01 6.15 -14.29
C VAL A 489 8.74 5.16 -13.41
N SER A 490 9.75 5.64 -12.67
CA SER A 490 10.54 4.82 -11.76
C SER A 490 9.68 4.12 -10.69
N PRO A 491 10.04 2.89 -10.26
CA PRO A 491 9.35 2.19 -9.18
C PRO A 491 9.61 2.80 -7.79
N TYR A 492 10.46 3.83 -7.68
CA TYR A 492 10.65 4.61 -6.45
C TYR A 492 9.62 5.72 -6.30
N ALA A 493 9.42 6.18 -5.07
CA ALA A 493 8.54 7.29 -4.78
C ALA A 493 9.09 8.60 -5.37
N GLY A 494 8.19 9.50 -5.79
CA GLY A 494 8.59 10.79 -6.37
C GLY A 494 7.41 11.63 -6.85
N LYS A 495 7.71 12.89 -7.14
CA LYS A 495 6.80 13.84 -7.79
C LYS A 495 7.14 13.92 -9.27
N TYR A 496 6.14 13.89 -10.13
CA TYR A 496 6.29 13.89 -11.58
C TYR A 496 5.35 14.89 -12.25
N SER A 497 5.69 15.33 -13.45
CA SER A 497 4.85 16.22 -14.25
C SER A 497 5.00 15.99 -15.75
N PHE A 498 3.95 16.29 -16.51
CA PHE A 498 3.96 16.33 -17.99
C PHE A 498 3.03 17.44 -18.51
N ASP A 499 3.28 17.95 -19.71
CA ASP A 499 2.41 18.89 -20.41
C ASP A 499 1.12 18.17 -20.84
N ALA A 500 0.01 18.61 -20.26
CA ALA A 500 -1.30 18.03 -20.53
C ALA A 500 -2.15 18.91 -21.48
N THR A 501 -1.53 19.90 -22.13
CA THR A 501 -2.15 20.69 -23.20
C THR A 501 -1.95 20.08 -24.58
N VAL A 502 -1.16 19.01 -24.69
CA VAL A 502 -0.85 18.35 -25.96
C VAL A 502 -1.36 16.90 -25.95
N MET A 503 -2.22 16.56 -26.90
CA MET A 503 -2.72 15.19 -27.07
C MET A 503 -1.64 14.27 -27.64
N GLY A 504 -1.38 13.17 -26.93
CA GLY A 504 -0.44 12.13 -27.33
C GLY A 504 0.91 12.68 -27.75
N VAL A 505 1.30 12.38 -28.99
CA VAL A 505 2.59 12.79 -29.56
C VAL A 505 2.57 14.19 -30.20
N GLY A 506 1.45 14.91 -30.05
CA GLY A 506 1.22 16.23 -30.62
C GLY A 506 0.97 16.21 -32.12
N VAL A 507 1.11 17.38 -32.76
CA VAL A 507 0.77 17.60 -34.17
C VAL A 507 1.49 16.66 -35.15
N ARG A 508 2.68 16.17 -34.80
CA ARG A 508 3.44 15.21 -35.63
C ARG A 508 2.74 13.86 -35.78
N GLY A 509 1.86 13.51 -34.84
CA GLY A 509 1.06 12.29 -34.88
C GLY A 509 -0.29 12.44 -35.60
N ILE A 510 -0.58 13.60 -36.17
CA ILE A 510 -1.80 13.81 -36.97
C ILE A 510 -1.46 13.56 -38.44
N ILE A 511 -2.12 12.57 -39.02
CA ILE A 511 -2.05 12.24 -40.45
C ILE A 511 -3.28 12.85 -41.11
N ASP A 512 -3.10 13.80 -42.03
CA ASP A 512 -4.16 14.64 -42.58
C ASP A 512 -5.04 13.88 -43.61
N VAL A 513 -5.98 13.09 -43.09
CA VAL A 513 -6.91 12.26 -43.87
C VAL A 513 -8.34 12.27 -43.30
N GLY A 514 -8.69 13.25 -42.46
CA GLY A 514 -10.07 13.43 -41.97
C GLY A 514 -10.47 12.58 -40.75
N THR A 515 -9.52 12.06 -39.98
CA THR A 515 -9.76 10.89 -39.11
C THR A 515 -9.59 11.14 -37.61
N PHE A 516 -8.86 12.18 -37.23
CA PHE A 516 -8.49 12.45 -35.85
C PHE A 516 -9.47 13.44 -35.24
N ARG A 517 -9.88 13.20 -33.99
CA ARG A 517 -10.89 14.01 -33.31
C ARG A 517 -10.55 14.28 -31.86
N ASP A 518 -10.94 15.44 -31.36
CA ASP A 518 -10.87 15.74 -29.93
C ASP A 518 -12.12 15.26 -29.17
N ALA A 519 -12.17 15.57 -27.88
CA ALA A 519 -13.31 15.28 -27.02
C ALA A 519 -14.58 16.07 -27.39
N ASP A 520 -14.50 17.09 -28.24
CA ASP A 520 -15.61 17.90 -28.72
C ASP A 520 -16.07 17.49 -30.13
N ASP A 521 -15.55 16.36 -30.64
CA ASP A 521 -15.78 15.84 -32.00
C ASP A 521 -15.24 16.76 -33.11
N ASN A 522 -14.37 17.71 -32.79
CA ASN A 522 -13.73 18.55 -33.79
C ASN A 522 -12.67 17.76 -34.56
N LEU A 523 -12.65 17.96 -35.88
CA LEU A 523 -11.62 17.36 -36.73
C LEU A 523 -10.25 18.00 -36.45
N LEU A 524 -9.26 17.15 -36.16
CA LEU A 524 -7.88 17.55 -35.97
C LEU A 524 -7.11 17.47 -37.29
N THR A 525 -6.35 18.51 -37.57
CA THR A 525 -5.49 18.61 -38.75
C THR A 525 -4.09 19.06 -38.33
N GLN A 526 -3.09 18.85 -39.18
CA GLN A 526 -1.75 19.36 -38.90
C GLN A 526 -1.70 20.89 -38.73
N ALA A 527 -2.63 21.62 -39.37
CA ALA A 527 -2.75 23.07 -39.21
C ALA A 527 -3.47 23.48 -37.91
N GLY A 528 -4.47 22.70 -37.48
CA GLY A 528 -5.24 22.94 -36.26
C GLY A 528 -4.52 22.49 -34.97
N GLY A 529 -3.53 21.62 -35.09
CA GLY A 529 -2.75 21.13 -33.95
C GLY A 529 -3.47 20.04 -33.16
N ALA A 530 -2.86 19.67 -32.03
CA ALA A 530 -3.33 18.64 -31.11
C ALA A 530 -3.54 19.23 -29.69
N GLU A 531 -3.85 20.53 -29.62
CA GLU A 531 -3.92 21.29 -28.37
C GLU A 531 -5.26 21.07 -27.66
N ILE A 532 -5.21 21.03 -26.33
CA ILE A 532 -6.37 21.00 -25.43
C ILE A 532 -6.19 22.02 -24.30
N HIS A 533 -7.28 22.41 -23.66
CA HIS A 533 -7.29 23.43 -22.60
C HIS A 533 -7.92 22.89 -21.32
N PRO A 534 -7.17 22.10 -20.53
CA PRO A 534 -7.71 21.54 -19.31
C PRO A 534 -7.90 22.57 -18.20
N LYS A 535 -8.80 22.26 -17.28
CA LYS A 535 -9.03 23.03 -16.05
C LYS A 535 -8.74 22.23 -14.78
N SER A 536 -8.80 20.91 -14.86
CA SER A 536 -8.55 20.00 -13.74
C SER A 536 -7.99 18.66 -14.20
N ALA A 537 -7.47 17.88 -13.26
CA ALA A 537 -6.94 16.54 -13.49
C ALA A 537 -7.36 15.57 -12.39
N LYS A 538 -7.42 14.28 -12.72
CA LYS A 538 -7.82 13.22 -11.78
C LYS A 538 -7.18 11.87 -12.15
N LEU A 539 -6.89 11.07 -11.13
CA LEU A 539 -6.62 9.64 -11.28
C LEU A 539 -7.94 8.90 -11.54
N ILE A 540 -8.05 8.25 -12.70
CA ILE A 540 -9.21 7.45 -13.07
C ILE A 540 -9.18 6.11 -12.33
N TRP A 541 -8.04 5.40 -12.45
CA TRP A 541 -7.79 4.16 -11.75
C TRP A 541 -6.28 3.92 -11.59
N GLN A 542 -5.93 3.09 -10.60
CA GLN A 542 -4.61 2.46 -10.42
C GLN A 542 -4.77 0.98 -10.08
N ASP A 543 -3.81 0.14 -10.47
CA ASP A 543 -3.85 -1.32 -10.22
C ASP A 543 -3.16 -1.75 -8.90
N MET A 544 -2.61 -0.78 -8.17
CA MET A 544 -1.95 -0.98 -6.87
C MET A 544 -2.32 0.17 -5.94
N GLU A 545 -2.78 -0.14 -4.73
CA GLU A 545 -3.04 0.85 -3.68
C GLU A 545 -1.79 1.68 -3.37
N GLY A 546 -1.97 2.98 -3.22
CA GLY A 546 -0.88 3.92 -2.92
C GLY A 546 0.13 4.12 -4.06
N LEU A 547 -0.12 3.62 -5.28
CA LEU A 547 0.78 3.84 -6.40
C LEU A 547 0.82 5.32 -6.78
N ILE A 548 -0.33 5.94 -7.00
CA ILE A 548 -0.51 7.38 -7.19
C ILE A 548 -1.35 7.94 -6.04
N THR A 549 -0.76 8.81 -5.24
CA THR A 549 -1.38 9.33 -4.02
C THR A 549 -2.01 10.70 -4.22
N GLN A 550 -1.58 11.45 -5.24
CA GLN A 550 -2.09 12.79 -5.56
C GLN A 550 -1.99 13.07 -7.06
N VAL A 551 -2.96 13.82 -7.58
CA VAL A 551 -2.98 14.34 -8.95
C VAL A 551 -3.53 15.76 -8.93
N ALA A 552 -2.92 16.67 -9.68
CA ALA A 552 -3.36 18.06 -9.84
C ALA A 552 -3.08 18.56 -11.26
N PHE A 553 -3.84 19.58 -11.69
CA PHE A 553 -3.51 20.36 -12.88
C PHE A 553 -3.04 21.75 -12.45
N ASN A 554 -1.76 22.04 -12.65
CA ASN A 554 -1.19 23.33 -12.33
C ASN A 554 -1.49 24.32 -13.45
N SER A 555 -2.45 25.22 -13.23
CA SER A 555 -2.92 26.19 -14.22
C SER A 555 -1.90 27.28 -14.56
N THR A 556 -0.83 27.38 -13.78
CA THR A 556 0.24 28.37 -14.01
C THR A 556 1.29 27.85 -14.98
N THR A 557 1.58 26.55 -14.92
CA THR A 557 2.54 25.88 -15.79
C THR A 557 1.87 25.11 -16.92
N ASN A 558 0.54 24.92 -16.86
CA ASN A 558 -0.28 24.10 -17.76
C ASN A 558 0.10 22.61 -17.75
N ARG A 559 0.47 22.10 -16.58
CA ARG A 559 1.01 20.73 -16.43
C ARG A 559 0.16 19.92 -15.48
N VAL A 560 0.00 18.64 -15.79
CA VAL A 560 -0.41 17.67 -14.79
C VAL A 560 0.79 17.42 -13.88
N GLU A 561 0.55 17.48 -12.57
CA GLU A 561 1.49 17.01 -11.55
C GLU A 561 0.87 15.84 -10.79
N PHE A 562 1.69 14.84 -10.45
CA PHE A 562 1.24 13.73 -9.63
C PHE A 562 2.34 13.26 -8.67
N VAL A 563 1.90 12.72 -7.53
CA VAL A 563 2.78 12.11 -6.52
C VAL A 563 2.61 10.61 -6.56
N LYS A 564 3.75 9.92 -6.65
CA LYS A 564 3.83 8.47 -6.82
C LYS A 564 4.49 7.84 -5.58
N GLY A 565 3.88 6.79 -5.03
CA GLY A 565 4.39 6.03 -3.87
C GLY A 565 5.48 5.01 -4.24
N THR A 566 5.81 4.07 -3.37
CA THR A 566 6.76 2.99 -3.72
C THR A 566 6.04 1.82 -4.37
N GLY A 567 6.65 1.21 -5.40
CA GLY A 567 6.08 0.04 -6.06
C GLY A 567 6.02 0.18 -7.58
N SER A 568 5.63 -0.91 -8.21
CA SER A 568 5.48 -1.05 -9.66
C SER A 568 4.03 -1.39 -9.99
N GLY A 569 3.48 -0.77 -11.01
CA GLY A 569 2.08 -0.92 -11.40
C GLY A 569 1.71 0.04 -12.52
N ASN A 570 0.42 0.25 -12.70
CA ASN A 570 -0.17 1.08 -13.74
C ASN A 570 -1.22 2.01 -13.15
N ALA A 571 -1.31 3.20 -13.75
CA ALA A 571 -2.34 4.17 -13.45
C ALA A 571 -2.80 4.87 -14.72
N LEU A 572 -4.04 5.35 -14.71
CA LEU A 572 -4.62 6.16 -15.78
C LEU A 572 -5.00 7.53 -15.22
N ILE A 573 -4.36 8.59 -15.72
CA ILE A 573 -4.65 9.98 -15.34
C ILE A 573 -5.35 10.68 -16.49
N ALA A 574 -6.40 11.44 -16.20
CA ALA A 574 -7.12 12.23 -17.19
C ALA A 574 -7.24 13.69 -16.79
N VAL A 575 -7.53 14.53 -17.79
CA VAL A 575 -7.78 15.96 -17.62
C VAL A 575 -9.14 16.36 -18.17
N TYR A 576 -9.74 17.39 -17.59
CA TYR A 576 -11.15 17.74 -17.79
C TYR A 576 -11.33 19.21 -18.13
N ASP A 577 -12.47 19.54 -18.78
CA ASP A 577 -12.86 20.90 -19.15
C ASP A 577 -13.57 21.70 -18.03
N ASP A 578 -13.81 21.07 -16.88
CA ASP A 578 -14.37 21.69 -15.67
C ASP A 578 -13.30 21.82 -14.57
N ASN A 579 -13.51 22.77 -13.64
CA ASN A 579 -12.65 22.91 -12.46
C ASN A 579 -12.86 21.75 -11.46
N ASP A 580 -14.04 21.14 -11.46
CA ASP A 580 -14.35 19.93 -10.69
C ASP A 580 -14.44 18.71 -11.65
N PRO A 581 -13.44 17.81 -11.65
CA PRO A 581 -13.43 16.65 -12.54
C PRO A 581 -14.51 15.61 -12.18
N ASN A 582 -15.22 15.79 -11.07
CA ASN A 582 -16.32 14.93 -10.65
C ASN A 582 -17.71 15.56 -10.89
N ALA A 583 -17.79 16.75 -11.50
CA ALA A 583 -19.07 17.35 -11.84
C ALA A 583 -19.80 16.51 -12.90
N GLU A 584 -21.14 16.47 -12.84
CA GLU A 584 -21.99 15.66 -13.73
C GLU A 584 -21.74 15.91 -15.23
N ASN A 585 -21.39 17.14 -15.59
CA ASN A 585 -21.10 17.56 -16.96
C ASN A 585 -19.61 17.75 -17.25
N ALA A 586 -18.72 17.34 -16.33
CA ALA A 586 -17.28 17.42 -16.57
C ALA A 586 -16.89 16.45 -17.68
N LYS A 587 -16.31 16.99 -18.76
CA LYS A 587 -15.93 16.21 -19.94
C LYS A 587 -14.45 15.89 -19.88
N CYS A 588 -14.09 14.61 -19.92
CA CYS A 588 -12.70 14.20 -20.09
C CYS A 588 -12.21 14.64 -21.47
N LEU A 589 -11.12 15.42 -21.50
CA LEU A 589 -10.50 15.93 -22.71
C LEU A 589 -9.48 14.95 -23.29
N TRP A 590 -8.70 14.31 -22.41
CA TRP A 590 -7.69 13.32 -22.77
C TRP A 590 -7.21 12.57 -21.52
N SER A 591 -6.56 11.43 -21.71
CA SER A 591 -5.98 10.62 -20.63
C SER A 591 -4.65 9.99 -21.04
N TRP A 592 -3.81 9.69 -20.05
CA TRP A 592 -2.45 9.18 -20.18
C TRP A 592 -2.23 7.97 -19.27
N HIS A 593 -1.59 6.95 -19.81
CA HIS A 593 -1.13 5.79 -19.07
C HIS A 593 0.19 6.09 -18.35
N ILE A 594 0.22 5.92 -17.04
CA ILE A 594 1.42 6.01 -16.23
C ILE A 594 1.89 4.60 -15.92
N TRP A 595 3.03 4.21 -16.51
CA TRP A 595 3.61 2.88 -16.38
C TRP A 595 4.76 2.91 -15.37
N CYS A 596 4.47 2.51 -14.13
CA CYS A 596 5.44 2.51 -13.05
C CYS A 596 6.25 1.21 -13.07
N THR A 597 7.43 1.23 -13.66
CA THR A 597 8.30 0.05 -13.77
C THR A 597 9.76 0.45 -13.90
N GLU A 598 10.68 -0.49 -13.65
CA GLU A 598 12.07 -0.31 -14.06
C GLU A 598 12.13 -0.14 -15.59
N GLN A 599 13.06 0.71 -16.06
CA GLN A 599 13.18 1.01 -17.48
C GLN A 599 13.23 -0.29 -18.31
N PRO A 600 12.26 -0.53 -19.20
CA PRO A 600 12.24 -1.73 -20.03
C PRO A 600 13.48 -1.81 -20.93
N GLU A 601 14.06 -3.00 -21.05
CA GLU A 601 15.21 -3.22 -21.95
C GLU A 601 14.77 -3.31 -23.41
N GLU A 602 15.64 -2.90 -24.33
CA GLU A 602 15.42 -3.00 -25.77
C GLU A 602 16.03 -4.29 -26.36
N GLN A 603 15.23 -5.04 -27.10
CA GLN A 603 15.54 -6.32 -27.72
C GLN A 603 15.57 -6.18 -29.24
N LYS A 604 16.65 -6.67 -29.86
CA LYS A 604 16.84 -6.59 -31.30
C LYS A 604 16.33 -7.84 -32.01
N TYR A 605 15.28 -7.70 -32.78
CA TYR A 605 14.71 -8.72 -33.65
C TYR A 605 15.18 -8.53 -35.09
N VAL A 606 15.38 -9.62 -35.82
CA VAL A 606 15.83 -9.60 -37.22
C VAL A 606 14.96 -10.54 -38.04
N ILE A 607 14.35 -10.02 -39.12
CA ILE A 607 13.66 -10.84 -40.10
C ILE A 607 14.70 -11.67 -40.87
N PRO A 608 14.54 -13.01 -40.96
CA PRO A 608 15.50 -13.86 -41.66
C PRO A 608 15.74 -13.41 -43.10
N THR A 609 16.99 -13.51 -43.54
CA THR A 609 17.38 -13.18 -44.90
C THR A 609 16.88 -14.25 -45.88
N ASN A 610 15.99 -13.87 -46.80
CA ASN A 610 15.43 -14.69 -47.87
C ASN A 610 15.06 -13.82 -49.10
N ASP A 611 14.45 -14.40 -50.14
CA ASP A 611 14.08 -13.68 -51.37
C ASP A 611 12.76 -12.86 -51.25
N ARG A 612 12.31 -12.53 -50.02
CA ARG A 612 11.07 -11.77 -49.78
C ARG A 612 11.35 -10.30 -49.43
N THR A 613 10.31 -9.48 -49.54
CA THR A 613 10.33 -8.01 -49.45
C THR A 613 10.91 -7.43 -48.13
N TYR A 614 10.92 -8.17 -47.01
CA TYR A 614 11.37 -7.69 -45.67
C TYR A 614 12.64 -8.36 -45.15
N SER A 615 13.32 -9.10 -46.01
CA SER A 615 14.55 -9.83 -45.72
C SER A 615 15.60 -8.92 -45.06
N GLY A 616 16.02 -9.28 -43.83
CA GLY A 616 17.04 -8.54 -43.07
C GLY A 616 16.58 -7.28 -42.34
N LYS A 617 15.29 -6.90 -42.39
CA LYS A 617 14.75 -5.78 -41.60
C LYS A 617 14.89 -6.05 -40.10
N GLN A 618 15.17 -5.00 -39.32
CA GLN A 618 15.46 -5.07 -37.89
C GLN A 618 14.38 -4.33 -37.10
N TYR A 619 13.98 -4.88 -35.96
CA TYR A 619 13.08 -4.24 -35.00
C TYR A 619 13.76 -4.14 -33.66
N TYR A 620 13.53 -3.04 -32.98
CA TYR A 620 13.94 -2.81 -31.61
C TYR A 620 12.68 -2.80 -30.75
N VAL A 621 12.50 -3.82 -29.95
CA VAL A 621 11.24 -4.12 -29.23
C VAL A 621 11.53 -3.98 -27.75
N LEU A 622 10.59 -3.49 -26.95
CA LEU A 622 10.75 -3.56 -25.49
C LEU A 622 10.93 -5.03 -25.03
N ASP A 623 11.24 -5.28 -23.76
CA ASP A 623 11.41 -6.63 -23.20
C ASP A 623 10.15 -7.25 -22.56
N ARG A 624 9.21 -6.41 -22.10
CA ARG A 624 7.86 -6.76 -21.59
C ARG A 624 6.68 -6.02 -22.27
N ASN A 625 5.48 -6.60 -22.18
CA ASN A 625 4.26 -6.00 -22.74
C ASN A 625 3.97 -4.61 -22.15
N LEU A 626 3.26 -3.78 -22.89
CA LEU A 626 2.87 -2.46 -22.40
C LEU A 626 2.04 -2.61 -21.10
N GLY A 627 2.51 -1.97 -20.03
CA GLY A 627 1.92 -2.07 -18.69
C GLY A 627 2.38 -3.28 -17.86
N ALA A 628 3.23 -4.16 -18.39
CA ALA A 628 3.79 -5.26 -17.61
C ALA A 628 4.88 -4.76 -16.66
N THR A 629 4.99 -5.33 -15.46
CA THR A 629 6.01 -4.94 -14.46
C THR A 629 7.10 -6.00 -14.27
N SER A 630 7.06 -7.08 -15.06
CA SER A 630 8.02 -8.18 -15.02
C SER A 630 8.19 -8.84 -16.38
N VAL A 631 9.35 -9.44 -16.63
CA VAL A 631 9.62 -10.36 -17.75
C VAL A 631 9.60 -11.83 -17.34
N GLN A 632 9.31 -12.11 -16.07
CA GLN A 632 9.34 -13.46 -15.52
C GLN A 632 8.27 -14.33 -16.17
N THR A 633 8.66 -15.54 -16.57
CA THR A 633 7.72 -16.53 -17.10
C THR A 633 6.72 -16.97 -16.05
N ASN A 634 5.51 -17.35 -16.48
CA ASN A 634 4.44 -17.80 -15.58
C ASN A 634 4.09 -16.79 -14.46
N SER A 635 4.20 -15.49 -14.75
CA SER A 635 3.86 -14.42 -13.82
C SER A 635 2.74 -13.56 -14.37
N ILE A 636 1.70 -13.29 -13.58
CA ILE A 636 0.64 -12.35 -13.99
C ILE A 636 1.19 -10.94 -14.27
N LYS A 637 2.28 -10.56 -13.59
CA LYS A 637 2.98 -9.28 -13.78
C LYS A 637 3.64 -9.14 -15.15
N SER A 638 3.72 -10.21 -15.95
CA SER A 638 4.26 -10.18 -17.31
C SER A 638 3.22 -9.89 -18.39
N VAL A 639 1.92 -10.03 -18.08
CA VAL A 639 0.83 -9.92 -19.05
C VAL A 639 0.67 -8.49 -19.56
N GLY A 640 0.74 -7.50 -18.65
CA GLY A 640 0.50 -6.10 -18.95
C GLY A 640 -0.99 -5.75 -19.07
N LEU A 641 -1.27 -4.65 -19.77
CA LEU A 641 -2.62 -4.14 -19.99
C LEU A 641 -3.15 -4.53 -21.37
N HIS A 642 -4.45 -4.35 -21.56
CA HIS A 642 -5.16 -4.62 -22.81
C HIS A 642 -5.67 -3.33 -23.44
N TYR A 643 -5.77 -3.27 -24.76
CA TYR A 643 -6.20 -2.07 -25.49
C TYR A 643 -7.22 -2.48 -26.55
N GLN A 644 -8.32 -1.76 -26.69
CA GLN A 644 -9.19 -1.90 -27.87
C GLN A 644 -8.48 -1.26 -29.07
N TRP A 645 -8.53 -1.90 -30.23
CA TRP A 645 -7.74 -1.47 -31.38
C TRP A 645 -8.05 -0.01 -31.75
N GLY A 646 -7.00 0.79 -31.95
CA GLY A 646 -7.10 2.22 -32.25
C GLY A 646 -7.32 3.15 -31.04
N ARG A 647 -7.52 2.63 -29.82
CA ARG A 647 -7.59 3.44 -28.59
C ARG A 647 -6.22 3.58 -27.94
N LYS A 648 -5.95 4.75 -27.38
CA LYS A 648 -4.81 4.96 -26.47
C LYS A 648 -5.07 4.46 -25.04
N ASP A 649 -6.33 4.22 -24.68
CA ASP A 649 -6.74 3.99 -23.30
C ASP A 649 -6.54 2.53 -22.87
N PRO A 650 -5.85 2.28 -21.75
CA PRO A 650 -5.69 0.94 -21.22
C PRO A 650 -6.96 0.39 -20.57
N MET A 651 -7.20 -0.89 -20.82
CA MET A 651 -8.17 -1.74 -20.15
C MET A 651 -7.44 -2.68 -19.19
N ILE A 652 -8.04 -2.92 -18.04
CA ILE A 652 -7.48 -3.80 -17.01
C ILE A 652 -7.51 -5.25 -17.49
N GLY A 653 -6.37 -5.91 -17.30
CA GLY A 653 -6.20 -7.33 -17.60
C GLY A 653 -6.78 -8.23 -16.51
N LYS A 654 -6.44 -9.52 -16.57
CA LYS A 654 -6.94 -10.53 -15.64
C LYS A 654 -6.27 -10.48 -14.26
N VAL A 655 -6.99 -10.91 -13.21
CA VAL A 655 -6.52 -10.97 -11.82
C VAL A 655 -5.44 -12.04 -11.60
N SER A 656 -5.49 -13.13 -12.35
CA SER A 656 -4.51 -14.22 -12.27
C SER A 656 -4.37 -14.88 -13.63
N LEU A 657 -3.32 -15.69 -13.82
CA LEU A 657 -3.11 -16.36 -15.10
C LEU A 657 -4.21 -17.37 -15.45
N THR A 658 -4.89 -17.91 -14.43
CA THR A 658 -5.87 -19.00 -14.53
C THR A 658 -7.31 -18.55 -14.38
N GLU A 659 -7.57 -17.32 -13.92
CA GLU A 659 -8.93 -16.79 -13.70
C GLU A 659 -9.30 -15.70 -14.70
N GLY A 660 -10.50 -15.80 -15.27
CA GLY A 660 -11.05 -14.85 -16.23
C GLY A 660 -11.84 -13.76 -15.57
N LYS A 661 -11.21 -13.04 -14.64
CA LYS A 661 -11.80 -11.89 -13.94
C LYS A 661 -10.86 -10.71 -14.07
N ASP A 662 -11.41 -9.51 -14.19
CA ASP A 662 -10.62 -8.29 -14.16
C ASP A 662 -9.81 -8.19 -12.87
N ALA A 663 -8.59 -7.67 -12.97
CA ALA A 663 -7.80 -7.33 -11.80
C ALA A 663 -8.46 -6.19 -11.00
N LEU A 664 -8.13 -6.13 -9.71
CA LEU A 664 -8.64 -5.07 -8.84
C LEU A 664 -8.01 -3.73 -9.23
N VAL A 665 -8.82 -2.68 -9.13
CA VAL A 665 -8.36 -1.31 -9.30
C VAL A 665 -8.92 -0.39 -8.23
N TYR A 666 -8.22 0.72 -8.04
CA TYR A 666 -8.45 1.67 -6.96
C TYR A 666 -8.49 3.09 -7.50
N ASN A 667 -9.21 3.99 -6.81
CA ASN A 667 -9.11 5.42 -7.05
C ASN A 667 -7.97 6.05 -6.22
N VAL A 668 -7.82 7.38 -6.27
CA VAL A 668 -6.75 8.13 -5.56
C VAL A 668 -6.84 8.05 -4.03
N ARG A 669 -7.97 7.55 -3.51
CA ARG A 669 -8.24 7.36 -2.08
C ARG A 669 -8.09 5.90 -1.65
N ASP A 670 -7.54 5.07 -2.53
CA ASP A 670 -7.39 3.61 -2.36
C ASP A 670 -8.72 2.87 -2.15
N LYS A 671 -9.85 3.48 -2.52
CA LYS A 671 -11.14 2.76 -2.57
C LYS A 671 -11.13 1.90 -3.82
N GLN A 672 -11.33 0.60 -3.65
CA GLN A 672 -11.56 -0.31 -4.78
C GLN A 672 -12.77 0.16 -5.59
N ILE A 673 -12.61 0.21 -6.91
CA ILE A 673 -13.66 0.57 -7.85
C ILE A 673 -13.86 -0.56 -8.87
N GLU A 674 -15.05 -0.63 -9.43
CA GLU A 674 -15.34 -1.51 -10.56
C GLU A 674 -15.37 -0.65 -11.83
N LEU A 675 -14.70 -1.11 -12.88
CA LEU A 675 -14.75 -0.46 -14.18
C LEU A 675 -15.99 -0.95 -14.94
N GLU A 676 -16.67 -0.02 -15.59
CA GLU A 676 -17.92 -0.30 -16.28
C GLU A 676 -17.65 -0.81 -17.71
N ASN A 677 -18.36 -1.87 -18.08
CA ASN A 677 -18.51 -2.26 -19.47
C ASN A 677 -19.81 -1.68 -20.01
N VAL A 678 -19.76 -1.01 -21.15
CA VAL A 678 -20.92 -0.36 -21.77
C VAL A 678 -21.22 -0.95 -23.13
N VAL A 679 -22.51 -1.14 -23.42
CA VAL A 679 -22.95 -1.68 -24.71
C VAL A 679 -22.99 -0.57 -25.76
N MET A 680 -22.31 -0.81 -26.87
CA MET A 680 -22.28 0.06 -28.03
C MET A 680 -23.68 0.37 -28.55
N ASN A 681 -23.93 1.64 -28.79
CA ASN A 681 -25.13 2.16 -29.42
C ASN A 681 -24.82 3.55 -30.04
N PRO A 682 -25.75 4.21 -30.75
CA PRO A 682 -25.47 5.50 -31.39
C PRO A 682 -24.96 6.60 -30.44
N ASN A 683 -25.23 6.54 -29.13
CA ASN A 683 -24.73 7.50 -28.13
C ASN A 683 -23.46 7.00 -27.39
N VAL A 684 -23.09 5.73 -27.57
CA VAL A 684 -21.98 5.02 -26.91
C VAL A 684 -21.11 4.43 -28.00
N SER A 685 -20.51 5.30 -28.82
CA SER A 685 -19.64 4.89 -29.93
C SER A 685 -18.76 6.06 -30.41
N GLY A 686 -17.67 5.73 -31.10
CA GLY A 686 -16.82 6.72 -31.77
C GLY A 686 -15.73 7.34 -30.90
N LEU A 687 -14.85 8.12 -31.55
CA LEU A 687 -13.67 8.73 -30.91
C LEU A 687 -14.05 9.66 -29.77
N GLN A 688 -15.06 10.51 -29.98
CA GLN A 688 -15.54 11.44 -28.96
C GLN A 688 -15.91 10.70 -27.67
N TYR A 689 -16.76 9.67 -27.77
CA TYR A 689 -17.19 8.91 -26.60
C TYR A 689 -16.02 8.19 -25.93
N ALA A 690 -15.14 7.56 -26.71
CA ALA A 690 -13.96 6.87 -26.19
C ALA A 690 -13.00 7.81 -25.43
N ILE A 691 -12.73 9.00 -25.97
CA ILE A 691 -11.88 10.01 -25.31
C ILE A 691 -12.52 10.48 -24.00
N GLN A 692 -13.83 10.69 -24.00
CA GLN A 692 -14.58 11.15 -22.83
C GLN A 692 -14.76 10.06 -21.76
N ASN A 693 -14.62 8.77 -22.13
CA ASN A 693 -14.82 7.63 -21.25
C ASN A 693 -13.63 6.65 -21.35
N PRO A 694 -12.44 7.07 -20.91
CA PRO A 694 -11.21 6.29 -21.09
C PRO A 694 -11.20 4.98 -20.30
N GLU A 695 -11.96 4.88 -19.20
CA GLU A 695 -12.08 3.69 -18.36
C GLU A 695 -13.11 2.67 -18.82
N LYS A 696 -13.99 3.04 -19.75
CA LYS A 696 -15.10 2.19 -20.16
C LYS A 696 -14.67 1.25 -21.29
N PHE A 697 -14.89 -0.04 -21.04
CA PHE A 697 -14.80 -1.04 -22.09
C PHE A 697 -16.08 -1.00 -22.92
N ILE A 698 -15.96 -0.72 -24.22
CA ILE A 698 -17.13 -0.61 -25.11
C ILE A 698 -17.39 -1.99 -25.75
N GLU A 699 -18.45 -2.66 -25.32
CA GLU A 699 -18.88 -3.98 -25.79
C GLU A 699 -19.77 -3.88 -27.04
N CYS A 700 -19.53 -4.75 -28.02
CA CYS A 700 -20.42 -4.91 -29.17
C CYS A 700 -21.35 -6.11 -28.98
N ILE A 701 -22.62 -5.99 -29.38
CA ILE A 701 -23.54 -7.14 -29.41
C ILE A 701 -23.48 -7.77 -30.80
N LEU A 702 -23.00 -9.02 -30.85
CA LEU A 702 -23.11 -9.88 -32.04
C LEU A 702 -24.59 -10.12 -32.37
N HIS A 703 -25.16 -9.35 -33.30
CA HIS A 703 -26.54 -9.53 -33.77
C HIS A 703 -26.58 -10.40 -35.03
N GLY A 704 -27.33 -11.51 -34.97
CA GLY A 704 -27.38 -12.55 -36.00
C GLY A 704 -28.12 -12.23 -37.30
N SER A 705 -28.39 -10.96 -37.64
CA SER A 705 -29.10 -10.55 -38.87
C SER A 705 -28.21 -9.64 -39.74
N MET A 706 -28.27 -9.78 -41.07
CA MET A 706 -27.40 -9.05 -42.02
C MET A 706 -27.68 -7.53 -42.08
N GLU A 707 -28.86 -7.06 -41.68
CA GLU A 707 -29.26 -5.64 -41.76
C GLU A 707 -28.81 -4.82 -40.53
N ASP A 708 -28.41 -5.47 -39.42
CA ASP A 708 -28.06 -4.83 -38.14
C ASP A 708 -26.53 -4.76 -37.87
N ARG A 709 -25.69 -5.16 -38.83
CA ARG A 709 -24.22 -5.32 -38.67
C ARG A 709 -23.40 -4.02 -38.66
N TYR A 710 -24.07 -2.87 -38.51
CA TYR A 710 -23.42 -1.58 -38.24
C TYR A 710 -22.80 -1.48 -36.82
N ASN A 711 -22.91 -2.54 -35.99
CA ASN A 711 -22.65 -2.52 -34.53
C ASN A 711 -21.51 -3.44 -34.03
N ASP A 712 -20.64 -3.98 -34.90
CA ASP A 712 -19.60 -4.96 -34.52
C ASP A 712 -18.24 -4.34 -34.11
N THR A 713 -18.21 -3.04 -33.82
CA THR A 713 -17.00 -2.30 -33.40
C THR A 713 -17.36 -1.19 -32.43
N TRP A 714 -16.44 -0.77 -31.55
CA TRP A 714 -16.68 0.36 -30.65
C TRP A 714 -16.77 1.71 -31.38
N ILE A 715 -16.40 1.73 -32.68
CA ILE A 715 -16.37 2.91 -33.54
C ILE A 715 -16.98 2.60 -34.92
N PRO A 716 -18.04 3.29 -35.37
CA PRO A 716 -18.73 2.96 -36.61
C PRO A 716 -17.80 2.94 -37.83
N TYR A 717 -17.88 1.90 -38.67
CA TYR A 717 -17.00 1.72 -39.82
C TYR A 717 -16.95 2.94 -40.75
N SER A 718 -15.75 3.50 -40.95
CA SER A 718 -15.43 4.48 -41.99
C SER A 718 -13.99 4.27 -42.49
N GLU A 719 -13.70 4.65 -43.75
CA GLU A 719 -12.34 4.57 -44.32
C GLU A 719 -11.33 5.46 -43.57
N GLU A 720 -11.82 6.35 -42.74
CA GLU A 720 -11.06 7.25 -41.88
C GLU A 720 -10.38 6.50 -40.71
N LEU A 721 -10.85 5.32 -40.29
CA LEU A 721 -10.38 4.66 -39.06
C LEU A 721 -9.05 3.91 -39.17
N TYR A 722 -8.57 3.73 -40.40
CA TYR A 722 -7.39 2.90 -40.65
C TYR A 722 -6.10 3.49 -40.12
N ASN A 723 -6.07 4.80 -39.90
CA ASN A 723 -4.84 5.50 -39.54
C ASN A 723 -4.73 5.80 -38.04
N LEU A 724 -5.58 5.22 -37.18
CA LEU A 724 -5.54 5.50 -35.74
C LEU A 724 -4.20 5.11 -35.10
N TRP A 725 -3.60 3.97 -35.47
CA TRP A 725 -2.23 3.60 -35.08
C TRP A 725 -1.22 3.70 -36.24
N GLY A 726 -1.55 4.52 -37.25
CA GLY A 726 -0.56 5.07 -38.19
C GLY A 726 -0.16 4.22 -39.39
N VAL A 727 -0.95 3.21 -39.76
CA VAL A 727 -0.67 2.39 -40.95
C VAL A 727 -1.93 2.23 -41.82
N PRO A 728 -1.91 2.71 -43.08
CA PRO A 728 -3.03 2.51 -43.99
C PRO A 728 -3.13 1.05 -44.42
N VAL A 729 -4.36 0.60 -44.68
CA VAL A 729 -4.73 -0.77 -45.08
C VAL A 729 -3.73 -1.45 -46.03
N GLN A 730 -3.31 -2.67 -45.66
CA GLN A 730 -2.60 -3.69 -46.46
C GLN A 730 -1.31 -3.30 -47.20
N ASP A 731 -0.89 -2.03 -47.21
CA ASP A 731 0.40 -1.65 -47.80
C ASP A 731 1.48 -1.59 -46.74
N TYR A 732 1.93 -2.79 -46.36
CA TYR A 732 3.08 -3.04 -45.48
C TYR A 732 4.41 -2.47 -46.05
N LYS A 733 4.39 -1.75 -47.18
CA LYS A 733 5.50 -0.95 -47.71
C LYS A 733 5.48 0.51 -47.24
N VAL A 734 4.37 0.97 -46.67
CA VAL A 734 4.29 2.31 -46.07
C VAL A 734 4.90 2.25 -44.67
N GLU A 735 5.80 3.17 -44.36
CA GLU A 735 6.41 3.30 -43.05
C GLU A 735 5.34 3.72 -42.02
N ALA A 736 5.25 2.99 -40.90
CA ALA A 736 4.33 3.34 -39.82
C ALA A 736 4.75 4.64 -39.15
N VAL A 737 3.78 5.41 -38.68
CA VAL A 737 4.01 6.63 -37.91
C VAL A 737 3.31 6.51 -36.57
N LYS A 738 4.00 6.87 -35.48
CA LYS A 738 3.35 7.03 -34.18
C LYS A 738 2.34 8.18 -34.25
N THR A 739 1.07 7.86 -34.04
CA THR A 739 -0.01 8.85 -34.08
C THR A 739 -0.35 9.38 -32.70
N ILE A 740 -1.29 10.32 -32.63
CA ILE A 740 -1.83 10.78 -31.35
C ILE A 740 -2.63 9.70 -30.61
N TYR A 741 -3.09 8.60 -31.22
CA TYR A 741 -3.82 7.53 -30.53
C TYR A 741 -2.98 6.28 -30.24
N ASP A 742 -1.72 6.25 -30.68
CA ASP A 742 -0.81 5.16 -30.37
C ASP A 742 -0.55 5.11 -28.84
N PRO A 743 -0.79 3.96 -28.17
CA PRO A 743 -0.70 3.85 -26.72
C PRO A 743 0.74 3.73 -26.19
N CYS A 744 1.74 3.50 -27.05
CA CYS A 744 3.09 3.21 -26.60
C CYS A 744 3.79 4.44 -25.98
N PRO A 745 4.85 4.23 -25.17
CA PRO A 745 5.63 5.32 -24.60
C PRO A 745 6.40 6.10 -25.66
N LEU A 746 6.98 7.23 -25.26
CA LEU A 746 7.82 8.07 -26.12
C LEU A 746 8.94 7.24 -26.77
N GLY A 747 9.14 7.40 -28.09
CA GLY A 747 10.17 6.68 -28.84
C GLY A 747 9.73 5.29 -29.30
N TYR A 748 8.52 4.86 -28.97
CA TYR A 748 7.98 3.55 -29.33
C TYR A 748 6.56 3.65 -29.89
N MET A 749 6.17 2.70 -30.74
CA MET A 749 4.85 2.59 -31.38
C MET A 749 4.36 1.14 -31.44
N VAL A 750 3.10 0.94 -31.80
CA VAL A 750 2.52 -0.38 -32.06
C VAL A 750 3.17 -0.98 -33.33
N PRO A 751 3.63 -2.25 -33.29
CA PRO A 751 4.30 -2.87 -34.44
C PRO A 751 3.38 -3.04 -35.64
N GLN A 752 3.94 -2.87 -36.84
CA GLN A 752 3.35 -3.37 -38.07
C GLN A 752 3.33 -4.90 -38.13
N THR A 753 2.43 -5.48 -38.92
CA THR A 753 2.30 -6.94 -39.09
C THR A 753 3.55 -7.61 -39.63
N ASP A 754 4.39 -6.92 -40.39
CA ASP A 754 5.64 -7.49 -40.90
C ASP A 754 6.64 -7.84 -39.77
N PHE A 755 6.49 -7.27 -38.56
CA PHE A 755 7.21 -7.69 -37.36
C PHE A 755 7.06 -9.19 -37.07
N ALA A 756 5.89 -9.77 -37.37
CA ALA A 756 5.62 -11.19 -37.23
C ALA A 756 6.64 -12.09 -37.94
N ALA A 757 7.19 -11.63 -39.07
CA ALA A 757 8.16 -12.38 -39.85
C ALA A 757 9.48 -12.63 -39.08
N SER A 758 9.74 -11.90 -38.00
CA SER A 758 10.93 -12.09 -37.16
C SER A 758 10.91 -13.40 -36.34
N PHE A 759 9.73 -13.95 -36.10
CA PHE A 759 9.54 -15.19 -35.35
C PHE A 759 9.72 -16.45 -36.21
N TYR A 760 9.63 -16.34 -37.54
CA TYR A 760 9.69 -17.50 -38.46
C TYR A 760 11.11 -17.86 -38.91
N LYS A 761 11.32 -19.14 -39.25
CA LYS A 761 12.55 -19.70 -39.84
C LYS A 761 12.60 -19.44 -41.34
N SER A 762 11.52 -19.75 -42.06
CA SER A 762 11.41 -19.54 -43.49
C SER A 762 9.98 -19.22 -43.90
N GLY A 763 9.75 -17.98 -44.33
CA GLY A 763 8.43 -17.53 -44.70
C GLY A 763 7.40 -17.52 -43.57
N VAL A 764 6.26 -16.89 -43.83
CA VAL A 764 5.16 -16.76 -42.87
C VAL A 764 4.20 -17.95 -43.05
N GLY A 765 3.75 -18.60 -41.96
CA GLY A 765 2.84 -19.76 -41.96
C GLY A 765 2.32 -20.13 -40.56
N SER A 766 1.42 -21.10 -40.42
CA SER A 766 0.78 -21.44 -39.12
C SER A 766 1.43 -22.60 -38.35
N GLU A 767 2.52 -23.17 -38.89
CA GLU A 767 3.18 -24.34 -38.31
C GLU A 767 4.20 -23.97 -37.22
N LEU A 768 4.06 -24.57 -36.02
CA LEU A 768 5.00 -24.44 -34.89
C LEU A 768 6.46 -24.72 -35.28
N ASP A 769 6.68 -25.76 -36.10
CA ASP A 769 8.02 -26.16 -36.54
C ASP A 769 8.76 -25.09 -37.37
N ASN A 770 8.01 -24.15 -37.95
CA ASN A 770 8.56 -23.03 -38.71
C ASN A 770 8.92 -21.82 -37.82
N LEU A 771 8.85 -21.91 -36.49
CA LEU A 771 9.15 -20.81 -35.57
C LEU A 771 10.48 -20.99 -34.84
N TYR A 772 11.11 -19.86 -34.54
CA TYR A 772 12.25 -19.78 -33.62
C TYR A 772 11.75 -19.65 -32.18
N TYR A 773 11.29 -20.77 -31.60
CA TYR A 773 10.86 -20.82 -30.19
C TYR A 773 11.59 -21.93 -29.44
N ASP A 774 11.62 -21.82 -28.11
CA ASP A 774 12.14 -22.86 -27.23
C ASP A 774 11.04 -23.85 -26.86
N SER A 775 11.10 -25.06 -27.42
CA SER A 775 10.14 -26.13 -27.15
C SER A 775 10.14 -26.64 -25.71
N SER A 776 11.21 -26.41 -24.95
CA SER A 776 11.26 -26.72 -23.50
C SER A 776 10.56 -25.67 -22.65
N MET A 777 10.39 -24.47 -23.19
CA MET A 777 9.66 -23.35 -22.59
C MET A 777 8.35 -23.10 -23.35
N SER A 778 7.64 -24.21 -23.62
CA SER A 778 6.37 -24.21 -24.32
C SER A 778 5.22 -23.79 -23.41
N TYR A 779 4.09 -23.58 -24.08
CA TYR A 779 2.79 -23.25 -23.54
C TYR A 779 2.42 -23.96 -22.23
N GLU A 780 2.50 -25.30 -22.22
CA GLU A 780 2.06 -26.16 -21.12
C GLU A 780 2.83 -25.93 -19.81
N ASN A 781 4.07 -25.43 -19.91
CA ASN A 781 4.96 -25.27 -18.76
C ASN A 781 5.05 -23.81 -18.26
N ASN A 782 4.69 -22.84 -19.09
CA ASN A 782 4.97 -21.41 -18.81
C ASN A 782 3.78 -20.48 -19.03
N MET A 783 2.61 -20.97 -19.42
CA MET A 783 1.43 -20.14 -19.75
C MET A 783 1.79 -19.03 -20.76
N GLY A 784 2.50 -19.41 -21.83
CA GLY A 784 3.06 -18.52 -22.84
C GLY A 784 4.22 -19.17 -23.59
N TYR A 785 4.90 -18.41 -24.45
CA TYR A 785 6.02 -18.87 -25.27
C TYR A 785 7.30 -18.05 -25.06
N CYS A 786 8.46 -18.70 -25.13
CA CYS A 786 9.74 -18.02 -25.28
C CYS A 786 10.24 -18.11 -26.72
N PHE A 787 10.33 -16.96 -27.39
CA PHE A 787 10.85 -16.84 -28.75
C PHE A 787 12.32 -16.44 -28.75
N TYR A 788 13.10 -17.05 -29.64
CA TYR A 788 14.48 -16.63 -29.87
C TYR A 788 14.51 -15.35 -30.71
N TYR A 789 15.08 -14.30 -30.14
CA TYR A 789 15.39 -13.06 -30.85
C TYR A 789 16.89 -13.00 -31.17
N ASP A 790 17.31 -11.94 -31.85
CA ASP A 790 18.63 -11.76 -32.47
C ASP A 790 18.93 -12.65 -33.70
N ALA A 791 19.98 -12.28 -34.43
CA ALA A 791 20.36 -12.99 -35.66
C ALA A 791 21.01 -14.36 -35.39
N GLU A 792 21.59 -14.55 -34.21
CA GLU A 792 22.31 -15.77 -33.80
C GLU A 792 21.40 -16.80 -33.12
N ARG A 793 20.16 -16.40 -32.80
CA ARG A 793 19.14 -17.15 -32.06
C ARG A 793 19.65 -17.64 -30.72
N ARG A 794 20.35 -16.77 -29.98
CA ARG A 794 20.95 -17.09 -28.68
C ARG A 794 20.18 -16.51 -27.49
N LYS A 795 19.42 -15.44 -27.72
CA LYS A 795 18.64 -14.78 -26.67
C LYS A 795 17.15 -15.10 -26.81
N LYS A 796 16.43 -15.07 -25.70
CA LYS A 796 15.01 -15.47 -25.62
C LYS A 796 14.18 -14.36 -24.98
N ALA A 797 12.98 -14.15 -25.51
CA ALA A 797 12.00 -13.20 -25.00
C ALA A 797 10.70 -13.93 -24.69
N TYR A 798 10.11 -13.64 -23.55
CA TYR A 798 8.86 -14.25 -23.12
C TYR A 798 7.64 -13.45 -23.60
N TYR A 799 6.68 -14.18 -24.15
CA TYR A 799 5.38 -13.69 -24.62
C TYR A 799 4.30 -14.48 -23.86
N PRO A 800 3.68 -13.90 -22.82
CA PRO A 800 2.66 -14.58 -22.03
C PRO A 800 1.39 -14.88 -22.84
N ALA A 801 0.62 -15.86 -22.34
CA ALA A 801 -0.77 -16.06 -22.72
C ALA A 801 -1.65 -14.96 -22.09
N THR A 802 -1.72 -13.84 -22.79
CA THR A 802 -2.35 -12.60 -22.32
C THR A 802 -3.87 -12.69 -22.24
N SER A 803 -4.50 -13.63 -22.95
CA SER A 803 -5.93 -13.68 -23.26
C SER A 803 -6.43 -12.38 -23.91
N ALA A 804 -7.70 -12.36 -24.30
CA ALA A 804 -8.37 -11.16 -24.80
C ALA A 804 -9.62 -10.88 -23.97
N LYS A 805 -9.90 -9.61 -23.68
CA LYS A 805 -11.15 -9.14 -23.06
C LYS A 805 -12.14 -8.79 -24.17
N VAL A 806 -13.37 -9.28 -24.06
CA VAL A 806 -14.44 -9.18 -25.07
C VAL A 806 -15.80 -8.97 -24.39
N ALA A 807 -16.88 -8.82 -25.18
CA ALA A 807 -18.25 -8.67 -24.67
C ALA A 807 -18.65 -9.72 -23.60
N LYS A 808 -19.47 -9.31 -22.62
CA LYS A 808 -19.86 -10.06 -21.41
C LYS A 808 -18.74 -10.33 -20.41
N ASN A 809 -17.71 -9.48 -20.36
CA ASN A 809 -16.56 -9.61 -19.47
C ASN A 809 -15.92 -11.01 -19.47
N THR A 810 -16.03 -11.75 -20.58
CA THR A 810 -15.60 -13.14 -20.69
C THR A 810 -14.22 -13.19 -21.31
N PHE A 811 -13.20 -13.63 -20.59
CA PHE A 811 -11.92 -13.93 -21.22
C PHE A 811 -12.07 -15.24 -22.01
N TYR A 812 -12.42 -15.15 -23.31
CA TYR A 812 -12.73 -16.32 -24.16
C TYR A 812 -11.62 -17.38 -24.17
N PHE A 813 -10.39 -16.95 -23.89
CA PHE A 813 -9.20 -17.70 -24.18
C PHE A 813 -8.17 -17.46 -23.08
N LEU A 814 -8.51 -17.76 -21.83
CA LEU A 814 -7.60 -17.65 -20.68
C LEU A 814 -6.20 -18.20 -20.93
N THR A 815 -6.13 -19.11 -21.89
CA THR A 815 -4.97 -19.83 -22.35
C THR A 815 -4.25 -19.23 -23.55
N ASP A 816 -4.76 -18.29 -24.33
CA ASP A 816 -4.07 -17.91 -25.58
C ASP A 816 -3.37 -16.54 -25.46
N GLY A 817 -2.33 -16.31 -26.26
CA GLY A 817 -1.64 -15.02 -26.35
C GLY A 817 -2.18 -14.23 -27.54
N TYR A 818 -2.67 -13.01 -27.28
CA TYR A 818 -3.16 -12.08 -28.30
C TYR A 818 -2.43 -10.75 -28.21
N TYR A 819 -1.90 -10.30 -29.36
CA TYR A 819 -1.10 -9.08 -29.45
C TYR A 819 -1.47 -8.26 -30.67
N TRP A 820 -1.84 -7.00 -30.46
CA TRP A 820 -2.20 -6.14 -31.55
C TRP A 820 -1.00 -5.74 -32.42
N THR A 821 -1.29 -5.57 -33.72
CA THR A 821 -0.47 -4.81 -34.65
C THR A 821 -1.16 -3.48 -35.00
N SER A 822 -0.43 -2.56 -35.62
CA SER A 822 -0.96 -1.29 -36.12
C SER A 822 -1.75 -1.42 -37.42
N CYS A 823 -1.85 -2.62 -38.01
CA CYS A 823 -2.46 -2.84 -39.32
C CYS A 823 -3.95 -3.19 -39.22
N PRO A 824 -4.83 -2.38 -39.81
CA PRO A 824 -6.23 -2.77 -40.01
C PRO A 824 -6.40 -3.67 -41.23
N GLN A 825 -7.43 -4.52 -41.23
CA GLN A 825 -7.73 -5.44 -42.33
C GLN A 825 -8.89 -4.94 -43.20
N LYS A 826 -8.71 -4.97 -44.53
CA LYS A 826 -9.77 -4.74 -45.54
C LYS A 826 -10.00 -6.04 -46.30
N TRP A 827 -11.23 -6.57 -46.27
CA TRP A 827 -11.55 -7.74 -47.08
C TRP A 827 -11.53 -7.34 -48.57
N ALA A 828 -10.75 -8.05 -49.40
CA ALA A 828 -10.50 -7.69 -50.80
C ALA A 828 -11.71 -7.94 -51.75
N THR A 829 -12.87 -8.27 -51.21
CA THR A 829 -14.14 -8.25 -51.93
C THR A 829 -15.17 -7.60 -51.03
N PRO A 830 -15.92 -6.56 -51.48
CA PRO A 830 -17.23 -6.35 -50.93
C PRO A 830 -18.02 -7.60 -51.32
N SER A 831 -18.05 -8.62 -50.44
CA SER A 831 -19.24 -9.44 -50.41
C SER A 831 -20.40 -8.47 -50.18
N ASN A 832 -21.57 -8.81 -50.70
CA ASN A 832 -22.79 -7.99 -50.58
C ASN A 832 -23.29 -7.92 -49.11
N ASP A 833 -22.39 -7.90 -48.12
CA ASP A 833 -22.60 -8.31 -46.74
C ASP A 833 -22.19 -7.27 -45.69
N GLY A 834 -21.64 -6.11 -46.08
CA GLY A 834 -21.46 -4.97 -45.17
C GLY A 834 -20.38 -5.15 -44.10
N SER A 835 -19.24 -5.73 -44.49
CA SER A 835 -17.90 -5.71 -43.86
C SER A 835 -17.79 -5.37 -42.36
N MET A 836 -17.50 -6.39 -41.55
CA MET A 836 -16.99 -6.25 -40.18
C MET A 836 -15.61 -5.56 -40.19
N ALA A 837 -15.29 -4.76 -39.16
CA ALA A 837 -13.97 -4.14 -39.05
C ALA A 837 -13.05 -4.97 -38.15
N TRP A 838 -11.98 -5.48 -38.74
CA TRP A 838 -10.99 -6.33 -38.08
C TRP A 838 -9.60 -5.70 -38.15
N ALA A 839 -8.76 -6.04 -37.20
CA ALA A 839 -7.33 -5.71 -37.20
C ALA A 839 -6.48 -6.97 -37.14
N GLU A 840 -5.28 -6.87 -37.72
CA GLU A 840 -4.31 -7.95 -37.67
C GLU A 840 -3.71 -8.03 -36.27
N CYS A 841 -3.69 -9.23 -35.69
CA CYS A 841 -3.03 -9.51 -34.41
C CYS A 841 -2.16 -10.77 -34.51
N LEU A 842 -1.18 -10.87 -33.63
CA LEU A 842 -0.43 -12.10 -33.38
C LEU A 842 -1.23 -12.97 -32.42
N MET A 843 -1.47 -14.22 -32.77
CA MET A 843 -2.10 -15.22 -31.91
C MET A 843 -1.16 -16.40 -31.64
N PHE A 844 -1.10 -16.81 -30.37
CA PHE A 844 -0.42 -18.02 -29.92
C PHE A 844 -1.37 -18.86 -29.07
N THR A 845 -1.67 -20.10 -29.45
CA THR A 845 -2.43 -21.06 -28.65
C THR A 845 -1.53 -22.21 -28.18
N SER A 846 -2.09 -23.16 -27.42
CA SER A 846 -1.38 -24.38 -27.03
C SER A 846 -1.03 -25.32 -28.19
N SER A 847 -1.77 -25.23 -29.31
CA SER A 847 -1.65 -26.17 -30.44
C SER A 847 -1.36 -25.51 -31.79
N GLU A 848 -1.49 -24.19 -31.88
CA GLU A 848 -1.40 -23.42 -33.13
C GLU A 848 -0.81 -22.05 -32.87
N ILE A 849 -0.02 -21.53 -33.81
CA ILE A 849 0.50 -20.17 -33.77
C ILE A 849 0.24 -19.51 -35.12
N GLU A 850 -0.57 -18.44 -35.12
CA GLU A 850 -0.86 -17.63 -36.29
C GLU A 850 -0.32 -16.20 -36.08
N LEU A 851 0.80 -15.89 -36.70
CA LEU A 851 1.44 -14.58 -36.57
C LEU A 851 1.15 -13.66 -37.76
N SER A 852 0.42 -14.14 -38.76
CA SER A 852 -0.10 -13.30 -39.83
C SER A 852 -1.50 -13.73 -40.19
N ALA A 853 -2.43 -12.79 -40.19
CA ALA A 853 -3.81 -12.94 -40.65
C ALA A 853 -4.84 -13.54 -39.67
N TYR A 854 -4.56 -13.60 -38.36
CA TYR A 854 -5.68 -13.70 -37.42
C TYR A 854 -6.34 -12.34 -37.22
N THR A 855 -7.65 -12.31 -37.45
CA THR A 855 -8.49 -11.13 -37.28
C THR A 855 -9.03 -11.07 -35.86
N GLY A 856 -8.53 -10.11 -35.08
CA GLY A 856 -9.25 -9.68 -33.88
C GLY A 856 -10.36 -8.70 -34.28
N SER A 857 -11.55 -8.88 -33.68
CA SER A 857 -12.59 -7.84 -33.76
C SER A 857 -12.13 -6.61 -32.99
N TRP A 858 -12.37 -5.39 -33.52
CA TRP A 858 -11.87 -4.15 -32.91
C TRP A 858 -12.44 -3.87 -31.51
N ASP A 859 -13.55 -4.50 -31.15
CA ASP A 859 -14.16 -4.43 -29.83
C ASP A 859 -13.40 -5.22 -28.77
N ALA A 860 -12.57 -6.21 -29.15
CA ALA A 860 -11.72 -6.94 -28.23
C ALA A 860 -10.59 -6.04 -27.70
N ALA A 861 -10.25 -6.18 -26.42
CA ALA A 861 -9.02 -5.62 -25.87
C ALA A 861 -7.94 -6.70 -25.80
N GLN A 862 -6.77 -6.42 -26.39
CA GLN A 862 -5.62 -7.32 -26.48
C GLN A 862 -4.34 -6.59 -26.06
N SER A 863 -3.26 -7.33 -25.78
CA SER A 863 -2.00 -6.73 -25.34
C SER A 863 -1.23 -6.06 -26.47
N VAL A 864 -0.33 -5.15 -26.12
CA VAL A 864 0.55 -4.44 -27.07
C VAL A 864 2.01 -4.70 -26.70
N ARG A 865 2.83 -4.95 -27.73
CA ARG A 865 4.28 -5.17 -27.62
C ARG A 865 5.01 -4.06 -28.39
N CYS A 866 5.39 -2.99 -27.70
CA CYS A 866 5.89 -1.78 -28.35
C CYS A 866 7.24 -2.00 -29.06
N VAL A 867 7.36 -1.42 -30.26
CA VAL A 867 8.59 -1.37 -31.06
C VAL A 867 9.04 0.07 -31.22
N ARG A 868 10.34 0.30 -31.42
CA ARG A 868 10.89 1.64 -31.59
C ARG A 868 10.29 2.32 -32.83
N GLU A 869 9.97 3.60 -32.69
CA GLU A 869 9.53 4.49 -33.78
C GLU A 869 10.46 4.44 -35.00
#